data_AF-Q6CXB8-F1
#
_entry.id   AF-Q6CXB8-F1
#
_cell.length_a   1.000
_cell.length_b   1.000
_cell.length_c   1.000
_cell.angle_alpha   90.00
_cell.angle_beta   90.00
_cell.angle_gamma   90.00
#
_symmetry.space_group_name_H-M   'P 1'
#
loop_
_entity.id
_entity.type
_entity.pdbx_description
1 polymer ?
#
loop_
_entity_poly.entity_id
_entity_poly.type
_entity_poly.pdbx_seq_one_letter_code
_entity_poly.pdbx_strand_id
1 'polypeptide(L)'
;MTNIRRNGDRFTTKRATDTLRPISLAMASSHISFDQSKGHTSALQLANNIKLAYALLSSGNLKLEENKDVLIPQLVIDSTGFRLFDANAILRYVLNDFEEEESNEYNFAVSSLEAFASHKDPIKEHLAEAVQKSLDNYLTSVEEPLSATRIVIFANTYALDPAAVEARITSLPERLQEALKLAKTKIVRSSTDYKHTGAVNVSQEHLMKSQDAEILPKEGERNILITSALPYVNNVPHLGNIVGSVLSADIYSRFAKGRNYNALYICGTDEYGTATETKALEDGVTPRELCDKYHKVHSDVYKWFQIGFDYFGRTTTEKQTAIAQDIFMKLYDRGFLEEQTMKQLYCPAHKGYLADRYVEGTCPKCGYEDARGDQCDKCGALLNPFELIDPRCKLDDGVPEPRDSDHIFMSLDKLEPEIKKWVDEASSKGNWSKNSKTITQSWLKEGLHPRCITRDLVWGTPVPLENYKEKVLYVWFDACIGYVSITANYTNKWEQWWKNPNNIDLYQFMGKDNVPFHTVIFPGSQLGTGDDWTMLHHLNTTEYLQYEGGKFSKSRSIGVFGNNAQEIGLSPSVWRYYLISVRPETSDSQFSWSDFAARNNSELLANLGNFVNRVVKFVNAKYNGVVPDFNVDNLPGYAQLKKDIDEILTNYVDNMEKVHLRRGLEIAMTLSARGNQFLQDNKLDNSLFAQEPAKSDAVVGVALNIIYTVASIMSPFIPETSEIIYRMLNAPALRIDDHFNLPIRPGHNINKAEYLFSRIDEKDVEKWRSKHSGKQV
;
A
#
# COMPACT_ATOMS: atom_id res chain seq x y z
N MET A 1 19.03 62.01 -48.99
CA MET A 1 20.42 62.39 -48.65
C MET A 1 20.87 61.34 -47.64
N THR A 2 21.70 60.37 -47.96
CA THR A 2 23.11 60.50 -48.40
C THR A 2 23.50 59.29 -49.27
N ASN A 3 24.15 59.56 -50.41
CA ASN A 3 24.70 58.60 -51.37
C ASN A 3 25.95 57.90 -50.82
N ILE A 4 26.05 56.57 -50.93
CA ILE A 4 27.35 55.87 -51.09
C ILE A 4 27.24 54.70 -52.10
N ARG A 5 27.70 55.01 -53.31
CA ARG A 5 28.45 54.22 -54.32
C ARG A 5 28.20 52.70 -54.49
N ARG A 6 27.71 52.39 -55.70
CA ARG A 6 27.96 51.17 -56.49
C ARG A 6 29.47 50.96 -56.66
N ASN A 7 29.96 49.77 -56.33
CA ASN A 7 31.13 49.17 -56.98
C ASN A 7 30.73 47.75 -57.38
N GLY A 8 30.70 47.51 -58.69
CA GLY A 8 30.62 46.17 -59.25
C GLY A 8 32.01 45.58 -59.32
N ASP A 9 32.20 44.42 -58.70
CA ASP A 9 33.25 43.49 -59.04
C ASP A 9 32.60 42.15 -59.36
N ARG A 10 32.62 41.80 -60.65
CA ARG A 10 32.35 40.44 -61.13
C ARG A 10 33.45 39.53 -60.59
N PHE A 11 33.17 38.80 -59.52
CA PHE A 11 33.98 37.65 -59.15
C PHE A 11 33.71 36.52 -60.14
N THR A 12 34.63 36.35 -61.09
CA THR A 12 34.78 35.13 -61.88
C THR A 12 35.24 33.99 -60.97
N THR A 13 34.33 33.11 -60.57
CA THR A 13 34.69 31.84 -59.91
C THR A 13 34.91 30.76 -60.97
N LYS A 14 36.14 30.24 -60.98
CA LYS A 14 36.52 29.03 -61.70
C LYS A 14 35.58 27.89 -61.33
N ARG A 15 35.02 27.21 -62.33
CA ARG A 15 34.39 25.88 -62.19
C ARG A 15 35.42 24.92 -61.59
N ALA A 16 35.17 24.46 -60.37
CA ALA A 16 35.75 23.23 -59.83
C ALA A 16 34.60 22.22 -59.75
N THR A 17 34.47 21.41 -60.79
CA THR A 17 33.65 20.20 -60.80
C THR A 17 34.37 19.13 -60.00
N ASP A 18 34.19 19.12 -58.69
CA ASP A 18 34.44 17.94 -57.87
C ASP A 18 33.09 17.30 -57.55
N THR A 19 32.80 16.20 -58.22
CA THR A 19 31.63 15.36 -57.95
C THR A 19 31.71 14.81 -56.53
N LEU A 20 30.92 15.39 -55.62
CA LEU A 20 30.73 14.91 -54.24
C LEU A 20 30.00 13.56 -54.27
N ARG A 21 30.58 12.52 -53.66
CA ARG A 21 29.92 11.23 -53.47
C ARG A 21 28.98 11.27 -52.24
N PRO A 22 27.81 10.62 -52.28
CA PRO A 22 26.92 10.52 -51.14
C PRO A 22 27.57 9.75 -49.97
N ILE A 23 27.30 10.19 -48.74
CA ILE A 23 27.80 9.60 -47.48
C ILE A 23 26.80 8.55 -46.97
N SER A 24 27.27 7.49 -46.31
CA SER A 24 26.39 6.55 -45.61
C SER A 24 25.72 7.17 -44.36
N LEU A 25 24.50 6.71 -44.04
CA LEU A 25 23.69 7.15 -42.90
C LEU A 25 24.45 7.19 -41.56
N ALA A 26 25.43 6.30 -41.37
CA ALA A 26 26.22 6.20 -40.14
C ALA A 26 27.19 7.39 -39.97
N MET A 27 27.83 7.85 -41.04
CA MET A 27 28.74 9.01 -41.00
C MET A 27 28.00 10.35 -41.00
N ALA A 28 26.81 10.41 -41.61
CA ALA A 28 25.91 11.57 -41.55
C ALA A 28 25.48 11.93 -40.11
N SER A 29 25.33 10.92 -39.24
CA SER A 29 24.79 11.09 -37.89
C SER A 29 25.72 11.73 -36.86
N SER A 30 27.04 11.81 -37.11
CA SER A 30 28.03 12.21 -36.11
C SER A 30 28.36 13.71 -36.07
N HIS A 31 27.82 14.52 -36.99
CA HIS A 31 28.28 15.91 -37.20
C HIS A 31 27.17 16.96 -37.44
N ILE A 32 25.92 16.75 -37.01
CA ILE A 32 24.82 17.71 -37.25
C ILE A 32 24.09 18.14 -35.97
N SER A 33 23.93 19.45 -35.83
CA SER A 33 22.87 20.06 -35.03
C SER A 33 21.58 20.23 -35.85
N PHE A 34 20.47 19.76 -35.30
CA PHE A 34 19.12 19.94 -35.83
C PHE A 34 18.40 21.05 -35.06
N ASP A 35 17.36 21.63 -35.65
CA ASP A 35 16.57 22.68 -35.03
C ASP A 35 15.87 22.17 -33.76
N GLN A 36 16.35 22.67 -32.62
CA GLN A 36 15.82 22.42 -31.28
C GLN A 36 15.34 23.72 -30.62
N SER A 37 15.09 24.75 -31.41
CA SER A 37 14.75 26.08 -30.92
C SER A 37 13.48 26.05 -30.08
N LYS A 38 13.55 26.47 -28.82
CA LYS A 38 12.41 26.48 -27.88
C LYS A 38 11.23 27.36 -28.34
N GLY A 39 11.48 28.30 -29.25
CA GLY A 39 10.47 29.19 -29.83
C GLY A 39 9.78 28.62 -31.07
N HIS A 40 10.32 27.58 -31.70
CA HIS A 40 9.74 26.96 -32.89
C HIS A 40 8.70 25.91 -32.50
N THR A 41 7.66 25.78 -33.32
CA THR A 41 6.68 24.69 -33.22
C THR A 41 7.32 23.37 -33.67
N SER A 42 6.67 22.24 -33.34
CA SER A 42 7.09 20.92 -33.84
C SER A 42 7.05 20.85 -35.38
N ALA A 43 6.06 21.48 -36.02
CA ALA A 43 5.95 21.57 -37.46
C ALA A 43 7.12 22.36 -38.08
N LEU A 44 7.46 23.53 -37.53
CA LEU A 44 8.58 24.32 -38.04
C LEU A 44 9.93 23.61 -37.84
N GLN A 45 10.14 22.98 -36.68
CA GLN A 45 11.33 22.17 -36.42
C GLN A 45 11.43 21.00 -37.40
N LEU A 46 10.33 20.27 -37.65
CA LEU A 46 10.31 19.19 -38.62
C LEU A 46 10.67 19.69 -40.03
N ALA A 47 10.05 20.79 -40.47
CA ALA A 47 10.34 21.39 -41.76
C ALA A 47 11.82 21.77 -41.89
N ASN A 48 12.38 22.45 -40.89
CA ASN A 48 13.80 22.81 -40.86
C ASN A 48 14.71 21.59 -40.84
N ASN A 49 14.37 20.57 -40.06
CA ASN A 49 15.15 19.35 -39.95
C ASN A 49 15.17 18.53 -41.25
N ILE A 50 14.07 18.51 -42.01
CA ILE A 50 14.02 17.89 -43.35
C ILE A 50 15.00 18.59 -44.29
N LYS A 51 14.97 19.93 -44.34
CA LYS A 51 15.85 20.74 -45.19
C LYS A 51 17.32 20.49 -44.86
N LEU A 52 17.67 20.51 -43.57
CA LEU A 52 19.03 20.29 -43.09
C LEU A 52 19.52 18.85 -43.35
N ALA A 53 18.66 17.86 -43.11
CA ALA A 53 18.97 16.46 -43.40
C ALA A 53 19.23 16.24 -44.89
N TYR A 54 18.38 16.82 -45.75
CA TYR A 54 18.55 16.71 -47.21
C TYR A 54 19.82 17.40 -47.71
N ALA A 55 20.12 18.60 -47.17
CA ALA A 55 21.34 19.32 -47.49
C ALA A 55 22.58 18.49 -47.16
N LEU A 56 22.62 17.86 -45.97
CA LEU A 56 23.73 17.00 -45.58
C LEU A 56 23.88 15.79 -46.51
N LEU A 57 22.80 15.06 -46.79
CA LEU A 57 22.86 13.90 -47.68
C LEU A 57 23.33 14.27 -49.10
N SER A 58 23.20 15.55 -49.46
CA SER A 58 23.65 16.11 -50.74
C SER A 58 25.11 16.56 -50.76
N SER A 59 25.85 16.55 -49.64
CA SER A 59 27.24 17.01 -49.59
C SER A 59 28.13 16.24 -48.61
N GLY A 60 29.31 15.84 -49.11
CA GLY A 60 30.26 14.94 -48.45
C GLY A 60 31.01 15.48 -47.22
N ASN A 61 31.08 16.80 -47.04
CA ASN A 61 32.09 17.44 -46.17
C ASN A 61 31.58 18.61 -45.31
N LEU A 62 30.27 18.75 -45.08
CA LEU A 62 29.72 19.88 -44.32
C LEU A 62 29.70 19.61 -42.82
N LYS A 63 30.12 20.61 -42.04
CA LYS A 63 30.05 20.61 -40.58
C LYS A 63 28.90 21.52 -40.14
N LEU A 64 27.81 20.92 -39.67
CA LEU A 64 26.66 21.63 -39.09
C LEU A 64 26.80 21.61 -37.57
N GLU A 65 27.18 22.74 -36.99
CA GLU A 65 27.35 22.87 -35.54
C GLU A 65 26.08 23.42 -34.89
N GLU A 66 25.89 23.15 -33.60
CA GLU A 66 24.85 23.80 -32.80
C GLU A 66 25.37 25.13 -32.31
N ASN A 67 24.65 26.21 -32.58
CA ASN A 67 24.92 27.45 -31.88
C ASN A 67 24.43 27.31 -30.43
N LYS A 68 25.35 27.08 -29.49
CA LYS A 68 25.05 26.83 -28.08
C LYS A 68 24.29 27.97 -27.37
N ASP A 69 24.32 29.18 -27.91
CA ASP A 69 23.67 30.35 -27.31
C ASP A 69 22.19 30.48 -27.72
N VAL A 70 21.83 30.00 -28.92
CA VAL A 70 20.49 30.20 -29.51
C VAL A 70 19.78 28.87 -29.85
N LEU A 71 20.49 27.74 -29.78
CA LEU A 71 20.00 26.39 -30.11
C LEU A 71 19.47 26.26 -31.56
N ILE A 72 20.03 27.06 -32.47
CA ILE A 72 19.77 26.99 -33.92
C ILE A 72 20.93 26.29 -34.65
N PRO A 73 20.64 25.53 -35.72
CA PRO A 73 21.67 24.93 -36.57
C PRO A 73 22.50 26.02 -37.27
N GLN A 74 23.82 25.87 -37.28
CA GLN A 74 24.71 26.74 -38.05
C GLN A 74 25.62 25.93 -38.96
N LEU A 75 25.69 26.33 -40.24
CA LEU A 75 26.74 25.87 -41.15
C LEU A 75 27.99 26.71 -40.92
N VAL A 76 29.12 26.06 -40.68
CA VAL A 76 30.42 26.71 -40.48
C VAL A 76 31.41 26.23 -41.55
N ILE A 77 32.03 27.18 -42.27
CA ILE A 77 33.09 26.89 -43.24
C ILE A 77 34.42 27.37 -42.66
N ASP A 78 35.15 26.44 -42.04
CA ASP A 78 36.39 26.71 -41.29
C ASP A 78 37.45 27.47 -42.11
N SER A 79 37.53 27.24 -43.42
CA SER A 79 38.51 27.88 -44.31
C SER A 79 38.23 29.37 -44.59
N THR A 80 37.00 29.85 -44.37
CA THR A 80 36.59 31.22 -44.71
C THR A 80 35.98 31.99 -43.54
N GLY A 81 35.65 31.31 -42.44
CA GLY A 81 34.91 31.89 -41.31
C GLY A 81 33.44 32.20 -41.63
N PHE A 82 32.95 31.82 -42.82
CA PHE A 82 31.57 32.02 -43.26
C PHE A 82 30.59 31.17 -42.44
N ARG A 83 29.45 31.78 -42.06
CA ARG A 83 28.40 31.14 -41.26
C ARG A 83 27.01 31.39 -41.85
N LEU A 84 26.17 30.36 -41.88
CA LEU A 84 24.74 30.46 -42.21
C LEU A 84 23.91 29.84 -41.08
N PHE A 85 22.76 30.45 -40.78
CA PHE A 85 21.91 30.08 -39.65
C PHE A 85 20.48 29.67 -40.06
N ASP A 86 20.07 30.01 -41.27
CA ASP A 86 18.72 29.73 -41.78
C ASP A 86 18.70 28.42 -42.57
N ALA A 87 17.72 27.56 -42.31
CA ALA A 87 17.63 26.24 -42.93
C ALA A 87 17.41 26.30 -44.45
N ASN A 88 16.66 27.29 -44.95
CA ASN A 88 16.45 27.51 -46.38
C ASN A 88 17.76 27.98 -47.04
N ALA A 89 18.46 28.93 -46.42
CA ALA A 89 19.74 29.45 -46.89
C ALA A 89 20.84 28.39 -46.91
N ILE A 90 20.93 27.55 -45.87
CA ILE A 90 21.86 26.42 -45.80
C ILE A 90 21.58 25.45 -46.96
N LEU A 91 20.32 25.05 -47.15
CA LEU A 91 19.95 24.13 -48.23
C LEU A 91 20.32 24.69 -49.61
N ARG A 92 19.98 25.95 -49.89
CA ARG A 92 20.32 26.62 -51.16
C ARG A 92 21.81 26.69 -51.41
N TYR A 93 22.58 27.07 -50.38
CA TYR A 93 24.03 27.13 -50.46
C TYR A 93 24.65 25.78 -50.81
N VAL A 94 24.17 24.71 -50.18
CA VAL A 94 24.69 23.35 -50.36
C VAL A 94 24.36 22.78 -51.74
N LEU A 95 23.17 23.06 -52.25
CA LEU A 95 22.76 22.65 -53.59
C LEU A 95 23.32 23.55 -54.70
N ASN A 96 23.96 24.68 -54.34
CA ASN A 96 24.38 25.73 -55.25
C ASN A 96 23.21 26.21 -56.16
N ASP A 97 22.04 26.42 -55.54
CA ASP A 97 20.78 26.73 -56.21
C ASP A 97 20.14 28.03 -55.69
N PHE A 98 20.33 29.10 -56.45
CA PHE A 98 19.88 30.46 -56.14
C PHE A 98 18.97 31.07 -57.22
N GLU A 99 18.69 30.35 -58.32
CA GLU A 99 17.99 30.93 -59.48
C GLU A 99 16.52 31.26 -59.18
N GLU A 100 15.90 30.56 -58.23
CA GLU A 100 14.47 30.66 -57.91
C GLU A 100 14.16 31.37 -56.58
N GLU A 101 15.13 32.09 -55.99
CA GLU A 101 14.96 32.74 -54.69
C GLU A 101 13.87 33.83 -54.68
N GLU A 102 13.61 34.48 -55.82
CA GLU A 102 12.52 35.46 -55.98
C GLU A 102 11.27 34.90 -56.67
N SER A 103 11.18 33.56 -56.84
CA SER A 103 10.03 32.93 -57.51
C SER A 103 8.74 33.05 -56.70
N ASN A 104 7.60 33.07 -57.40
CA ASN A 104 6.27 33.02 -56.76
C ASN A 104 6.10 31.75 -55.90
N GLU A 105 6.74 30.65 -56.30
CA GLU A 105 6.67 29.35 -55.63
C GLU A 105 7.42 29.38 -54.29
N TYR A 106 8.63 29.93 -54.28
CA TYR A 106 9.39 30.10 -53.04
C TYR A 106 8.72 31.10 -52.09
N ASN A 107 8.22 32.21 -52.63
CA ASN A 107 7.46 33.19 -51.85
C ASN A 107 6.22 32.57 -51.18
N PHE A 108 5.52 31.67 -51.88
CA PHE A 108 4.42 30.89 -51.31
C PHE A 108 4.91 29.93 -50.22
N ALA A 109 6.01 29.22 -50.45
CA ALA A 109 6.59 28.27 -49.50
C ALA A 109 6.92 28.92 -48.14
N VAL A 110 7.50 30.12 -48.17
CA VAL A 110 7.92 30.86 -46.96
C VAL A 110 6.74 31.64 -46.37
N SER A 111 6.07 32.48 -47.16
CA SER A 111 5.06 33.41 -46.64
C SER A 111 3.72 32.75 -46.30
N SER A 112 3.46 31.54 -46.80
CA SER A 112 2.25 30.78 -46.48
C SER A 112 2.57 29.52 -45.68
N LEU A 113 3.27 28.54 -46.25
CA LEU A 113 3.46 27.24 -45.59
C LEU A 113 4.35 27.35 -44.35
N GLU A 114 5.51 28.02 -44.43
CA GLU A 114 6.39 28.20 -43.27
C GLU A 114 5.75 29.10 -42.20
N ALA A 115 5.03 30.15 -42.63
CA ALA A 115 4.26 31.00 -41.73
C ALA A 115 3.21 30.21 -40.94
N PHE A 116 2.49 29.29 -41.59
CA PHE A 116 1.58 28.37 -40.91
C PHE A 116 2.33 27.41 -39.98
N ALA A 117 3.46 26.86 -40.42
CA ALA A 117 4.27 25.97 -39.60
C ALA A 117 4.73 26.68 -38.33
N SER A 118 5.05 27.98 -38.38
CA SER A 118 5.47 28.78 -37.22
C SER A 118 4.35 29.10 -36.20
N HIS A 119 3.07 28.90 -36.57
CA HIS A 119 1.92 29.20 -35.70
C HIS A 119 1.51 28.00 -34.85
N LYS A 120 1.24 28.23 -33.55
CA LYS A 120 0.82 27.18 -32.60
C LYS A 120 -0.60 26.66 -32.82
N ASP A 121 -1.49 27.49 -33.36
CA ASP A 121 -2.90 27.15 -33.59
C ASP A 121 -3.41 27.85 -34.87
N PRO A 122 -3.00 27.38 -36.05
CA PRO A 122 -3.42 27.95 -37.32
C PRO A 122 -4.90 27.65 -37.62
N ILE A 123 -5.59 28.57 -38.30
CA ILE A 123 -6.97 28.37 -38.75
C ILE A 123 -7.00 27.18 -39.72
N LYS A 124 -7.66 26.08 -39.32
CA LYS A 124 -7.63 24.79 -40.02
C LYS A 124 -8.04 24.86 -41.49
N GLU A 125 -9.05 25.68 -41.82
CA GLU A 125 -9.55 25.84 -43.19
C GLU A 125 -8.47 26.45 -44.10
N HIS A 126 -7.82 27.54 -43.66
CA HIS A 126 -6.75 28.19 -44.44
C HIS A 126 -5.49 27.31 -44.54
N LEU A 127 -5.18 26.56 -43.47
CA LEU A 127 -4.10 25.59 -43.49
C LEU A 127 -4.35 24.50 -44.55
N ALA A 128 -5.55 23.91 -44.55
CA ALA A 128 -5.93 22.89 -45.52
C ALA A 128 -5.89 23.42 -46.96
N GLU A 129 -6.37 24.65 -47.19
CA GLU A 129 -6.29 25.31 -48.50
C GLU A 129 -4.85 25.51 -48.96
N ALA A 130 -3.96 25.98 -48.08
CA ALA A 130 -2.54 26.16 -48.40
C ALA A 130 -1.83 24.83 -48.70
N VAL A 131 -2.07 23.78 -47.91
CA VAL A 131 -1.53 22.44 -48.15
C VAL A 131 -2.03 21.89 -49.48
N GLN A 132 -3.33 21.97 -49.75
CA GLN A 132 -3.93 21.48 -50.99
C GLN A 132 -3.37 22.23 -52.22
N LYS A 133 -3.26 23.56 -52.12
CA LYS A 133 -2.63 24.39 -53.18
C LYS A 133 -1.19 23.97 -53.44
N SER A 134 -0.44 23.59 -52.40
CA SER A 134 0.93 23.07 -52.54
C SER A 134 0.97 21.76 -53.32
N LEU A 135 0.10 20.81 -52.95
CA LEU A 135 0.00 19.50 -53.59
C LEU A 135 -0.43 19.58 -55.05
N ASP A 136 -1.37 20.47 -55.36
CA ASP A 136 -1.96 20.57 -56.71
C ASP A 136 -1.08 21.32 -57.70
N ASN A 137 -0.28 22.29 -57.23
CA ASN A 137 0.47 23.19 -58.12
C ASN A 137 1.99 22.97 -58.09
N TYR A 138 2.56 22.54 -56.97
CA TYR A 138 4.02 22.53 -56.78
C TYR A 138 4.60 21.13 -56.49
N LEU A 139 3.81 20.22 -55.91
CA LEU A 139 4.20 18.84 -55.58
C LEU A 139 3.42 17.80 -56.40
N THR A 140 3.11 18.10 -57.66
CA THR A 140 2.41 17.19 -58.59
C THR A 140 3.22 15.92 -58.90
N SER A 141 4.56 16.01 -58.89
CA SER A 141 5.50 14.89 -58.92
C SER A 141 6.76 15.25 -58.12
N VAL A 142 7.44 14.27 -57.52
CA VAL A 142 8.69 14.49 -56.76
C VAL A 142 9.76 13.55 -57.32
N GLU A 143 10.43 14.00 -58.36
CA GLU A 143 11.50 13.26 -59.06
C GLU A 143 12.82 14.05 -58.98
N GLU A 144 13.95 13.34 -58.86
CA GLU A 144 15.27 13.96 -58.86
C GLU A 144 15.72 14.36 -60.28
N PRO A 145 16.49 15.45 -60.45
CA PRO A 145 16.99 16.35 -59.40
C PRO A 145 15.93 17.36 -58.92
N LEU A 146 15.83 17.53 -57.60
CA LEU A 146 14.94 18.53 -56.99
C LEU A 146 15.68 19.86 -56.77
N SER A 147 15.04 20.98 -57.13
CA SER A 147 15.52 22.32 -56.78
C SER A 147 15.37 22.57 -55.27
N ALA A 148 16.17 23.47 -54.73
CA ALA A 148 16.07 23.91 -53.34
C ALA A 148 14.65 24.43 -53.03
N THR A 149 14.02 25.16 -53.95
CA THR A 149 12.64 25.64 -53.82
C THR A 149 11.66 24.48 -53.64
N ARG A 150 11.74 23.43 -54.47
CA ARG A 150 10.84 22.27 -54.37
C ARG A 150 11.04 21.50 -53.06
N ILE A 151 12.28 21.41 -52.57
CA ILE A 151 12.57 20.78 -51.28
C ILE A 151 12.01 21.61 -50.11
N VAL A 152 12.10 22.94 -50.17
CA VAL A 152 11.50 23.83 -49.16
C VAL A 152 9.98 23.68 -49.13
N ILE A 153 9.34 23.68 -50.31
CA ILE A 153 7.90 23.45 -50.44
C ILE A 153 7.52 22.07 -49.87
N PHE A 154 8.26 21.02 -50.24
CA PHE A 154 8.04 19.67 -49.74
C PHE A 154 8.16 19.61 -48.21
N ALA A 155 9.25 20.12 -47.65
CA ALA A 155 9.51 20.10 -46.22
C ALA A 155 8.43 20.82 -45.42
N ASN A 156 8.03 22.02 -45.86
CA ASN A 156 7.00 22.80 -45.19
C ASN A 156 5.61 22.14 -45.33
N THR A 157 5.26 21.61 -46.51
CA THR A 157 3.98 20.91 -46.73
C THR A 157 3.90 19.63 -45.92
N TYR A 158 4.96 18.82 -45.95
CA TYR A 158 5.03 17.56 -45.21
C TYR A 158 4.97 17.78 -43.71
N ALA A 159 5.61 18.82 -43.19
CA ALA A 159 5.57 19.11 -41.76
C ALA A 159 4.20 19.61 -41.27
N LEU A 160 3.40 20.19 -42.16
CA LEU A 160 2.04 20.66 -41.86
C LEU A 160 1.01 19.52 -41.94
N ASP A 161 1.10 18.67 -42.96
CA ASP A 161 0.20 17.53 -43.14
C ASP A 161 0.91 16.34 -43.83
N PRO A 162 1.57 15.47 -43.04
CA PRO A 162 2.24 14.28 -43.57
C PRO A 162 1.28 13.34 -44.30
N ALA A 163 0.04 13.20 -43.80
CA ALA A 163 -0.93 12.26 -44.32
C ALA A 163 -1.42 12.66 -45.72
N ALA A 164 -1.66 13.95 -45.95
CA ALA A 164 -2.03 14.47 -47.26
C ALA A 164 -0.90 14.28 -48.30
N VAL A 165 0.36 14.49 -47.90
CA VAL A 165 1.51 14.28 -48.79
C VAL A 165 1.70 12.79 -49.12
N GLU A 166 1.64 11.91 -48.12
CA GLU A 166 1.80 10.45 -48.30
C GLU A 166 0.66 9.83 -49.12
N ALA A 167 -0.56 10.37 -49.02
CA ALA A 167 -1.68 9.93 -49.85
C ALA A 167 -1.51 10.32 -51.33
N ARG A 168 -0.83 11.45 -51.61
CA ARG A 168 -0.67 11.98 -52.98
C ARG A 168 0.60 11.45 -53.67
N ILE A 169 1.67 11.27 -52.91
CA ILE A 169 3.01 10.95 -53.44
C ILE A 169 3.37 9.53 -53.04
N THR A 170 3.12 8.58 -53.94
CA THR A 170 3.26 7.14 -53.69
C THR A 170 4.70 6.65 -53.64
N SER A 171 5.66 7.42 -54.17
CA SER A 171 7.09 7.10 -54.13
C SER A 171 7.89 8.38 -54.02
N LEU A 172 8.76 8.46 -53.02
CA LEU A 172 9.70 9.57 -52.82
C LEU A 172 11.11 9.17 -53.29
N PRO A 173 11.93 10.11 -53.78
CA PRO A 173 13.33 9.83 -54.05
C PRO A 173 14.06 9.33 -52.79
N GLU A 174 15.01 8.42 -52.97
CA GLU A 174 15.73 7.75 -51.88
C GLU A 174 16.34 8.75 -50.90
N ARG A 175 16.97 9.81 -51.40
CA ARG A 175 17.57 10.86 -50.56
C ARG A 175 16.55 11.59 -49.70
N LEU A 176 15.35 11.83 -50.24
CA LEU A 176 14.27 12.50 -49.51
C LEU A 176 13.67 11.57 -48.44
N GLN A 177 13.57 10.28 -48.72
CA GLN A 177 13.16 9.27 -47.72
C GLN A 177 14.17 9.20 -46.57
N GLU A 178 15.47 9.18 -46.87
CA GLU A 178 16.53 9.20 -45.85
C GLU A 178 16.53 10.50 -45.05
N ALA A 179 16.33 11.65 -45.71
CA ALA A 179 16.23 12.95 -45.05
C ALA A 179 15.04 13.00 -44.07
N LEU A 180 13.87 12.51 -44.49
CA LEU A 180 12.68 12.40 -43.65
C LEU A 180 12.91 11.49 -42.44
N LYS A 181 13.52 10.33 -42.66
CA LYS A 181 13.86 9.40 -41.58
C LYS A 181 14.78 10.07 -40.57
N LEU A 182 15.81 10.78 -41.03
CA LEU A 182 16.75 11.49 -40.15
C LEU A 182 16.07 12.65 -39.41
N ALA A 183 15.29 13.48 -40.10
CA ALA A 183 14.58 14.62 -39.51
C ALA A 183 13.56 14.22 -38.43
N LYS A 184 12.79 13.15 -38.68
CA LYS A 184 11.79 12.64 -37.73
C LYS A 184 12.42 12.16 -36.41
N THR A 185 13.67 11.70 -36.41
CA THR A 185 14.38 11.33 -35.17
C THR A 185 14.73 12.51 -34.27
N LYS A 186 14.43 13.75 -34.69
CA LYS A 186 14.89 14.99 -34.04
C LYS A 186 13.77 15.98 -33.71
N ILE A 187 12.50 15.59 -33.89
CA ILE A 187 11.35 16.45 -33.55
C ILE A 187 11.11 16.42 -32.03
N VAL A 188 10.92 17.60 -31.42
CA VAL A 188 10.55 17.71 -30.01
C VAL A 188 9.08 17.30 -29.81
N ARG A 189 8.86 16.23 -29.04
CA ARG A 189 7.51 15.80 -28.62
C ARG A 189 6.80 16.86 -27.79
N SER A 190 5.49 16.97 -27.96
CA SER A 190 4.64 17.88 -27.19
C SER A 190 3.60 17.13 -26.36
N SER A 191 3.22 17.68 -25.21
CA SER A 191 2.13 17.11 -24.40
C SER A 191 0.77 17.20 -25.11
N THR A 192 0.62 18.12 -26.06
CA THR A 192 -0.59 18.28 -26.88
C THR A 192 -0.85 17.11 -27.82
N ASP A 193 0.17 16.29 -28.10
CA ASP A 193 0.06 15.11 -28.95
C ASP A 193 -0.78 14.00 -28.26
N TYR A 194 -0.99 14.13 -26.95
CA TYR A 194 -1.74 13.19 -26.11
C TYR A 194 -3.10 13.78 -25.73
N LYS A 195 -4.17 13.17 -26.25
CA LYS A 195 -5.55 13.59 -25.95
C LYS A 195 -6.07 12.92 -24.68
N HIS A 196 -6.27 13.70 -23.62
CA HIS A 196 -6.87 13.19 -22.39
C HIS A 196 -8.39 12.97 -22.55
N THR A 197 -8.83 11.76 -22.88
CA THR A 197 -10.24 11.40 -23.06
C THR A 197 -10.93 10.92 -21.78
N GLY A 198 -10.17 10.56 -20.74
CA GLY A 198 -10.69 9.90 -19.54
C GLY A 198 -10.92 8.40 -19.71
N ALA A 199 -10.35 7.78 -20.76
CA ALA A 199 -10.49 6.35 -21.00
C ALA A 199 -9.85 5.50 -19.90
N VAL A 200 -10.52 4.41 -19.53
CA VAL A 200 -9.99 3.40 -18.60
C VAL A 200 -9.66 2.14 -19.40
N ASN A 201 -8.37 1.93 -19.67
CA ASN A 201 -7.87 0.73 -20.34
C ASN A 201 -7.00 -0.12 -19.39
N VAL A 202 -7.65 -0.95 -18.57
CA VAL A 202 -7.00 -1.84 -17.60
C VAL A 202 -7.48 -3.28 -17.80
N SER A 203 -6.54 -4.22 -17.90
CA SER A 203 -6.85 -5.66 -17.99
C SER A 203 -7.63 -6.14 -16.78
N GLN A 204 -8.71 -6.88 -17.02
CA GLN A 204 -9.59 -7.41 -15.96
C GLN A 204 -9.04 -8.69 -15.30
N GLU A 205 -8.10 -9.38 -15.95
CA GLU A 205 -7.59 -10.71 -15.54
C GLU A 205 -6.90 -10.70 -14.17
N HIS A 206 -6.28 -9.58 -13.81
CA HIS A 206 -5.45 -9.45 -12.60
C HIS A 206 -6.16 -8.69 -11.47
N LEU A 207 -7.44 -8.39 -11.61
CA LEU A 207 -8.14 -7.58 -10.61
C LEU A 207 -8.47 -8.39 -9.36
N MET A 208 -8.52 -7.68 -8.23
CA MET A 208 -9.02 -8.23 -6.99
C MET A 208 -10.53 -8.48 -7.12
N LYS A 209 -11.00 -9.65 -6.68
CA LYS A 209 -12.42 -10.00 -6.68
C LYS A 209 -13.14 -9.26 -5.56
N SER A 210 -14.34 -8.76 -5.85
CA SER A 210 -15.25 -8.28 -4.81
C SER A 210 -15.61 -9.41 -3.87
N GLN A 211 -15.65 -9.13 -2.57
CA GLN A 211 -16.14 -10.08 -1.58
C GLN A 211 -17.68 -10.06 -1.57
N ASP A 212 -18.27 -11.22 -1.30
CA ASP A 212 -19.71 -11.35 -1.13
C ASP A 212 -20.16 -10.62 0.16
N ALA A 213 -21.41 -10.13 0.20
CA ALA A 213 -21.93 -9.45 1.39
C ALA A 213 -22.00 -10.37 2.62
N GLU A 214 -22.35 -11.64 2.38
CA GLU A 214 -22.23 -12.74 3.35
C GLU A 214 -21.16 -13.71 2.84
N ILE A 215 -20.03 -13.80 3.55
CA ILE A 215 -18.89 -14.63 3.19
C ILE A 215 -19.08 -16.02 3.82
N LEU A 216 -19.33 -17.01 2.97
CA LEU A 216 -19.46 -18.42 3.36
C LEU A 216 -18.35 -19.25 2.71
N PRO A 217 -17.96 -20.40 3.31
CA PRO A 217 -16.97 -21.29 2.72
C PRO A 217 -17.38 -21.77 1.32
N LYS A 218 -16.41 -21.86 0.41
CA LYS A 218 -16.56 -22.33 -0.97
C LYS A 218 -15.79 -23.63 -1.14
N GLU A 219 -16.47 -24.67 -1.59
CA GLU A 219 -15.88 -26.00 -1.79
C GLU A 219 -14.79 -25.95 -2.87
N GLY A 220 -13.65 -26.59 -2.62
CA GLY A 220 -12.51 -26.59 -3.55
C GLY A 220 -11.72 -25.28 -3.61
N GLU A 221 -12.12 -24.25 -2.87
CA GLU A 221 -11.35 -23.02 -2.68
C GLU A 221 -10.67 -23.01 -1.29
N ARG A 222 -9.66 -22.16 -1.11
CA ARG A 222 -9.03 -21.96 0.19
C ARG A 222 -9.91 -21.07 1.07
N ASN A 223 -10.43 -21.63 2.15
CA ASN A 223 -11.30 -20.94 3.11
C ASN A 223 -10.53 -20.63 4.40
N ILE A 224 -10.40 -19.35 4.72
CA ILE A 224 -9.57 -18.86 5.82
C ILE A 224 -10.46 -18.14 6.82
N LEU A 225 -10.54 -18.68 8.04
CA LEU A 225 -11.21 -18.01 9.15
C LEU A 225 -10.15 -17.28 9.97
N ILE A 226 -10.32 -15.98 10.17
CA ILE A 226 -9.36 -15.13 10.85
C ILE A 226 -10.01 -14.56 12.09
N THR A 227 -9.35 -14.72 13.24
CA THR A 227 -9.77 -14.09 14.49
C THR A 227 -8.63 -13.27 15.10
N SER A 228 -8.97 -12.12 15.66
CA SER A 228 -8.11 -11.38 16.58
C SER A 228 -8.58 -11.63 18.00
N ALA A 229 -7.66 -11.69 18.96
CA ALA A 229 -8.01 -11.68 20.37
C ALA A 229 -9.06 -10.62 20.68
N LEU A 230 -10.12 -11.01 21.39
CA LEU A 230 -11.19 -10.10 21.79
C LEU A 230 -10.64 -9.08 22.80
N PRO A 231 -10.57 -7.78 22.46
CA PRO A 231 -10.20 -6.76 23.42
C PRO A 231 -11.19 -6.71 24.58
N TYR A 232 -10.66 -6.63 25.80
CA TYR A 232 -11.46 -6.43 26.99
C TYR A 232 -12.08 -5.03 27.00
N VAL A 233 -13.41 -4.96 27.13
CA VAL A 233 -14.19 -3.75 26.83
C VAL A 233 -13.91 -2.59 27.79
N ASN A 234 -13.52 -2.84 29.04
CA ASN A 234 -13.49 -1.80 30.07
C ASN A 234 -12.28 -0.83 29.95
N ASN A 235 -11.46 -0.95 28.90
CA ASN A 235 -10.25 -0.16 28.71
C ASN A 235 -10.08 0.29 27.26
N VAL A 236 -9.68 1.56 27.08
CA VAL A 236 -9.28 2.05 25.76
C VAL A 236 -8.02 1.31 25.29
N PRO A 237 -8.00 0.75 24.06
CA PRO A 237 -6.84 0.02 23.57
C PRO A 237 -5.67 0.98 23.30
N HIS A 238 -4.47 0.60 23.73
CA HIS A 238 -3.22 1.27 23.37
C HIS A 238 -2.59 0.67 22.11
N LEU A 239 -1.56 1.31 21.56
CA LEU A 239 -0.91 0.88 20.32
C LEU A 239 -0.39 -0.57 20.40
N GLY A 240 0.04 -1.02 21.58
CA GLY A 240 0.45 -2.40 21.84
C GLY A 240 -0.68 -3.42 21.64
N ASN A 241 -1.90 -3.13 22.13
CA ASN A 241 -3.05 -4.01 21.88
C ASN A 241 -3.40 -4.04 20.39
N ILE A 242 -3.30 -2.88 19.72
CA ILE A 242 -3.62 -2.74 18.31
C ILE A 242 -2.67 -3.58 17.45
N VAL A 243 -1.35 -3.36 17.59
CA VAL A 243 -0.35 -4.09 16.79
C VAL A 243 -0.31 -5.58 17.11
N GLY A 244 -0.47 -5.95 18.38
CA GLY A 244 -0.36 -7.34 18.81
C GLY A 244 -1.55 -8.22 18.44
N SER A 245 -2.65 -7.64 17.98
CA SER A 245 -3.87 -8.41 17.66
C SER A 245 -4.55 -7.84 16.41
N VAL A 246 -5.42 -6.84 16.55
CA VAL A 246 -6.34 -6.43 15.47
C VAL A 246 -5.67 -5.93 14.20
N LEU A 247 -4.54 -5.21 14.30
CA LEU A 247 -3.81 -4.71 13.13
C LEU A 247 -3.05 -5.85 12.42
N SER A 248 -2.47 -6.78 13.18
CA SER A 248 -1.80 -7.95 12.61
C SER A 248 -2.79 -8.84 11.83
N ALA A 249 -3.95 -9.13 12.43
CA ALA A 249 -4.99 -9.91 11.80
C ALA A 249 -5.59 -9.20 10.56
N ASP A 250 -5.76 -7.88 10.62
CA ASP A 250 -6.25 -7.08 9.49
C ASP A 250 -5.32 -7.16 8.27
N ILE A 251 -4.01 -7.03 8.50
CA ILE A 251 -3.03 -7.14 7.42
C ILE A 251 -3.10 -8.51 6.77
N TYR A 252 -3.17 -9.58 7.57
CA TYR A 252 -3.29 -10.93 7.00
C TYR A 252 -4.62 -11.13 6.26
N SER A 253 -5.74 -10.60 6.79
CA SER A 253 -7.05 -10.64 6.14
C SER A 253 -7.02 -9.93 4.78
N ARG A 254 -6.44 -8.73 4.72
CA ARG A 254 -6.28 -7.96 3.48
C ARG A 254 -5.36 -8.67 2.49
N PHE A 255 -4.29 -9.30 2.96
CA PHE A 255 -3.44 -10.13 2.10
C PHE A 255 -4.23 -11.31 1.53
N ALA A 256 -4.94 -12.08 2.36
CA ALA A 256 -5.75 -13.21 1.92
C ALA A 256 -6.80 -12.80 0.88
N LYS A 257 -7.54 -11.71 1.14
CA LYS A 257 -8.51 -11.14 0.18
C LYS A 257 -7.83 -10.61 -1.08
N GLY A 258 -6.65 -9.99 -0.96
CA GLY A 258 -5.82 -9.54 -2.08
C GLY A 258 -5.32 -10.70 -2.95
N ARG A 259 -5.13 -11.89 -2.39
CA ARG A 259 -4.87 -13.15 -3.12
C ARG A 259 -6.14 -13.79 -3.68
N ASN A 260 -7.30 -13.16 -3.53
CA ASN A 260 -8.62 -13.71 -3.88
C ASN A 260 -8.96 -15.02 -3.14
N TYR A 261 -8.43 -15.23 -1.92
CA TYR A 261 -8.88 -16.31 -1.05
C TYR A 261 -10.21 -15.95 -0.39
N ASN A 262 -10.98 -16.98 -0.04
CA ASN A 262 -12.23 -16.79 0.68
C ASN A 262 -11.92 -16.62 2.17
N ALA A 263 -11.89 -15.37 2.65
CA ALA A 263 -11.43 -15.03 3.98
C ALA A 263 -12.47 -14.27 4.78
N LEU A 264 -12.81 -14.80 5.97
CA LEU A 264 -13.72 -14.17 6.94
C LEU A 264 -12.93 -13.70 8.16
N TYR A 265 -12.93 -12.41 8.45
CA TYR A 265 -12.26 -11.79 9.59
C TYR A 265 -13.25 -11.31 10.65
N ILE A 266 -13.23 -12.00 11.80
CA ILE A 266 -14.12 -11.77 12.93
C ILE A 266 -13.36 -11.28 14.16
N CYS A 267 -13.95 -10.32 14.87
CA CYS A 267 -13.52 -9.93 16.20
C CYS A 267 -14.72 -9.34 16.97
N GLY A 268 -14.51 -8.87 18.18
CA GLY A 268 -15.52 -8.21 18.99
C GLY A 268 -14.97 -7.81 20.34
N THR A 269 -15.81 -7.29 21.21
CA THR A 269 -15.44 -6.97 22.59
C THR A 269 -15.75 -8.12 23.53
N ASP A 270 -14.79 -8.44 24.40
CA ASP A 270 -15.02 -9.28 25.57
C ASP A 270 -15.53 -8.42 26.73
N GLU A 271 -16.73 -8.74 27.20
CA GLU A 271 -17.55 -7.83 28.00
C GLU A 271 -17.89 -8.35 29.40
N TYR A 272 -17.71 -9.64 29.67
CA TYR A 272 -18.09 -10.24 30.95
C TYR A 272 -16.99 -10.17 32.01
N GLY A 273 -17.33 -10.55 33.24
CA GLY A 273 -16.38 -10.74 34.32
C GLY A 273 -16.24 -9.56 35.29
N THR A 274 -15.53 -9.81 36.38
CA THR A 274 -15.48 -8.96 37.58
C THR A 274 -14.98 -7.54 37.29
N ALA A 275 -14.04 -7.38 36.36
CA ALA A 275 -13.45 -6.07 36.07
C ALA A 275 -14.43 -5.15 35.33
N THR A 276 -15.43 -5.69 34.62
CA THR A 276 -16.55 -4.91 34.07
C THR A 276 -17.48 -4.45 35.20
N GLU A 277 -17.90 -5.36 36.08
CA GLU A 277 -18.78 -5.00 37.22
C GLU A 277 -18.14 -3.93 38.12
N THR A 278 -16.85 -4.10 38.42
CA THR A 278 -16.11 -3.15 39.26
C THR A 278 -16.06 -1.78 38.59
N LYS A 279 -15.66 -1.73 37.31
CA LYS A 279 -15.56 -0.47 36.59
C LYS A 279 -16.93 0.21 36.45
N ALA A 280 -17.99 -0.58 36.27
CA ALA A 280 -19.35 -0.08 36.21
C ALA A 280 -19.79 0.52 37.55
N LEU A 281 -19.46 -0.15 38.66
CA LEU A 281 -19.71 0.35 40.02
C LEU A 281 -18.93 1.65 40.30
N GLU A 282 -17.64 1.70 39.95
CA GLU A 282 -16.81 2.91 40.07
C GLU A 282 -17.36 4.10 39.27
N ASP A 283 -17.90 3.84 38.07
CA ASP A 283 -18.47 4.87 37.19
C ASP A 283 -19.95 5.17 37.52
N GLY A 284 -20.57 4.46 38.46
CA GLY A 284 -21.97 4.63 38.84
C GLY A 284 -22.97 4.23 37.75
N VAL A 285 -22.63 3.25 36.91
CA VAL A 285 -23.45 2.76 35.78
C VAL A 285 -23.66 1.24 35.86
N THR A 286 -24.59 0.70 35.07
CA THR A 286 -24.72 -0.76 34.93
C THR A 286 -23.59 -1.35 34.08
N PRO A 287 -23.24 -2.65 34.26
CA PRO A 287 -22.27 -3.32 33.40
C PRO A 287 -22.62 -3.22 31.91
N ARG A 288 -23.92 -3.31 31.57
CA ARG A 288 -24.39 -3.18 30.19
C ARG A 288 -24.09 -1.79 29.61
N GLU A 289 -24.42 -0.72 30.33
CA GLU A 289 -24.16 0.66 29.90
C GLU A 289 -22.65 0.93 29.72
N LEU A 290 -21.82 0.40 30.62
CA LEU A 290 -20.36 0.48 30.48
C LEU A 290 -19.89 -0.22 29.21
N CYS A 291 -20.33 -1.46 28.98
CA CYS A 291 -19.98 -2.22 27.79
C CYS A 291 -20.45 -1.52 26.50
N ASP A 292 -21.67 -0.98 26.47
CA ASP A 292 -22.21 -0.25 25.32
C ASP A 292 -21.36 0.98 24.96
N LYS A 293 -20.99 1.76 25.98
CA LYS A 293 -20.10 2.92 25.82
C LYS A 293 -18.76 2.51 25.23
N TYR A 294 -18.10 1.53 25.83
CA TYR A 294 -16.74 1.19 25.42
C TYR A 294 -16.68 0.34 24.15
N HIS A 295 -17.67 -0.51 23.87
CA HIS A 295 -17.79 -1.19 22.57
C HIS A 295 -17.78 -0.17 21.42
N LYS A 296 -18.51 0.94 21.58
CA LYS A 296 -18.48 2.05 20.63
C LYS A 296 -17.08 2.69 20.53
N VAL A 297 -16.41 2.94 21.66
CA VAL A 297 -15.04 3.48 21.66
C VAL A 297 -14.07 2.57 20.91
N HIS A 298 -14.11 1.25 21.15
CA HIS A 298 -13.30 0.28 20.41
C HIS A 298 -13.62 0.31 18.91
N SER A 299 -14.90 0.26 18.55
CA SER A 299 -15.35 0.32 17.15
C SER A 299 -14.83 1.58 16.45
N ASP A 300 -14.96 2.74 17.07
CA ASP A 300 -14.53 4.02 16.50
C ASP A 300 -13.01 4.09 16.32
N VAL A 301 -12.23 3.61 17.31
CA VAL A 301 -10.77 3.49 17.21
C VAL A 301 -10.37 2.57 16.06
N TYR A 302 -10.96 1.38 15.97
CA TYR A 302 -10.60 0.41 14.94
C TYR A 302 -11.00 0.88 13.54
N LYS A 303 -12.13 1.59 13.39
CA LYS A 303 -12.51 2.25 12.14
C LYS A 303 -11.48 3.30 11.73
N TRP A 304 -11.01 4.13 12.67
CA TRP A 304 -10.00 5.13 12.38
C TRP A 304 -8.66 4.50 11.96
N PHE A 305 -8.24 3.42 12.62
CA PHE A 305 -7.09 2.60 12.21
C PHE A 305 -7.33 1.77 10.93
N GLN A 306 -8.52 1.87 10.32
CA GLN A 306 -8.91 1.16 9.10
C GLN A 306 -8.81 -0.37 9.22
N ILE A 307 -9.17 -0.90 10.40
CA ILE A 307 -9.30 -2.33 10.59
C ILE A 307 -10.54 -2.83 9.85
N GLY A 308 -10.33 -3.68 8.84
CA GLY A 308 -11.36 -4.19 7.94
C GLY A 308 -11.99 -5.49 8.42
N PHE A 309 -12.62 -5.46 9.61
CA PHE A 309 -13.44 -6.59 10.06
C PHE A 309 -14.59 -6.84 9.09
N ASP A 310 -14.90 -8.10 8.81
CA ASP A 310 -16.16 -8.45 8.14
C ASP A 310 -17.33 -8.37 9.12
N TYR A 311 -17.07 -8.67 10.39
CA TYR A 311 -18.01 -8.42 11.48
C TYR A 311 -17.28 -8.17 12.80
N PHE A 312 -17.66 -7.09 13.50
CA PHE A 312 -17.16 -6.73 14.84
C PHE A 312 -18.30 -6.84 15.85
N GLY A 313 -18.37 -7.96 16.56
CA GLY A 313 -19.45 -8.30 17.47
C GLY A 313 -19.13 -8.09 18.94
N ARG A 314 -19.84 -8.84 19.80
CA ARG A 314 -19.87 -8.70 21.27
C ARG A 314 -20.12 -10.06 21.90
N THR A 315 -19.57 -10.31 23.10
CA THR A 315 -19.87 -11.54 23.85
C THR A 315 -21.21 -11.49 24.59
N THR A 316 -21.81 -10.31 24.80
CA THR A 316 -23.09 -10.15 25.53
C THR A 316 -24.32 -10.36 24.65
N THR A 317 -24.48 -11.56 24.09
CA THR A 317 -25.58 -11.90 23.16
C THR A 317 -26.27 -13.22 23.51
N GLU A 318 -27.52 -13.41 23.05
CA GLU A 318 -28.25 -14.66 23.22
C GLU A 318 -27.54 -15.86 22.57
N LYS A 319 -26.87 -15.63 21.42
CA LYS A 319 -26.06 -16.65 20.75
C LYS A 319 -24.87 -17.09 21.60
N GLN A 320 -24.24 -16.18 22.34
CA GLN A 320 -23.19 -16.54 23.30
C GLN A 320 -23.76 -17.49 24.35
N THR A 321 -24.86 -17.11 24.99
CA THR A 321 -25.48 -17.93 26.04
C THR A 321 -25.83 -19.32 25.53
N ALA A 322 -26.52 -19.41 24.38
CA ALA A 322 -26.92 -20.69 23.81
C ALA A 322 -25.73 -21.60 23.48
N ILE A 323 -24.70 -21.07 22.81
CA ILE A 323 -23.54 -21.87 22.37
C ILE A 323 -22.65 -22.26 23.55
N ALA A 324 -22.41 -21.34 24.49
CA ALA A 324 -21.61 -21.65 25.68
C ALA A 324 -22.30 -22.68 26.58
N GLN A 325 -23.63 -22.62 26.72
CA GLN A 325 -24.40 -23.63 27.44
C GLN A 325 -24.42 -24.98 26.73
N ASP A 326 -24.51 -25.02 25.39
CA ASP A 326 -24.40 -26.27 24.61
C ASP A 326 -23.04 -26.97 24.85
N ILE A 327 -21.94 -26.22 24.74
CA ILE A 327 -20.60 -26.73 25.01
C ILE A 327 -20.48 -27.20 26.46
N PHE A 328 -20.96 -26.41 27.43
CA PHE A 328 -20.95 -26.77 28.84
C PHE A 328 -21.70 -28.09 29.10
N MET A 329 -22.92 -28.23 28.59
CA MET A 329 -23.73 -29.42 28.82
C MET A 329 -23.12 -30.67 28.18
N LYS A 330 -22.51 -30.56 27.00
CA LYS A 330 -21.79 -31.69 26.40
C LYS A 330 -20.59 -32.13 27.21
N LEU A 331 -19.83 -31.18 27.77
CA LEU A 331 -18.72 -31.49 28.68
C LEU A 331 -19.23 -32.15 29.98
N TYR A 332 -20.35 -31.66 30.50
CA TYR A 332 -21.02 -32.21 31.69
C TYR A 332 -21.45 -33.67 31.45
N ASP A 333 -22.20 -33.92 30.39
CA ASP A 333 -22.76 -35.23 30.05
C ASP A 333 -21.67 -36.28 29.75
N ARG A 334 -20.48 -35.82 29.31
CA ARG A 334 -19.33 -36.68 29.02
C ARG A 334 -18.35 -36.83 30.20
N GLY A 335 -18.67 -36.27 31.37
CA GLY A 335 -17.90 -36.47 32.61
C GLY A 335 -16.59 -35.67 32.69
N PHE A 336 -16.47 -34.60 31.88
CA PHE A 336 -15.33 -33.68 31.90
C PHE A 336 -15.51 -32.49 32.84
N LEU A 337 -16.67 -32.38 33.49
CA LEU A 337 -16.93 -31.38 34.52
C LEU A 337 -17.05 -32.06 35.89
N GLU A 338 -16.52 -31.40 36.92
CA GLU A 338 -16.57 -31.85 38.31
C GLU A 338 -16.93 -30.70 39.24
N GLU A 339 -17.65 -31.00 40.32
CA GLU A 339 -18.02 -30.03 41.36
C GLU A 339 -16.98 -30.05 42.47
N GLN A 340 -16.53 -28.88 42.89
CA GLN A 340 -15.67 -28.70 44.07
C GLN A 340 -16.15 -27.50 44.89
N THR A 341 -16.12 -27.65 46.21
CA THR A 341 -16.43 -26.57 47.16
C THR A 341 -15.18 -25.74 47.43
N MET A 342 -15.29 -24.41 47.28
CA MET A 342 -14.23 -23.46 47.60
C MET A 342 -14.65 -22.54 48.74
N LYS A 343 -13.70 -22.19 49.61
CA LYS A 343 -13.90 -21.18 50.64
C LYS A 343 -13.51 -19.81 50.11
N GLN A 344 -14.43 -18.85 50.15
CA GLN A 344 -14.23 -17.47 49.68
C GLN A 344 -14.71 -16.46 50.73
N LEU A 345 -14.19 -15.23 50.70
CA LEU A 345 -14.72 -14.15 51.54
C LEU A 345 -15.96 -13.55 50.87
N TYR A 346 -16.99 -13.32 51.66
CA TYR A 346 -18.26 -12.72 51.24
C TYR A 346 -18.48 -11.43 52.02
N CYS A 347 -18.84 -10.34 51.36
CA CYS A 347 -19.26 -9.12 52.03
C CYS A 347 -20.78 -9.13 52.26
N PRO A 348 -21.26 -9.14 53.52
CA PRO A 348 -22.69 -9.09 53.81
C PRO A 348 -23.36 -7.76 53.42
N ALA A 349 -22.59 -6.67 53.31
CA ALA A 349 -23.10 -5.33 53.04
C ALA A 349 -23.58 -5.16 51.59
N HIS A 350 -22.72 -5.32 50.58
CA HIS A 350 -23.13 -5.34 49.17
C HIS A 350 -23.55 -6.72 48.64
N LYS A 351 -23.56 -7.75 49.49
CA LYS A 351 -24.07 -9.10 49.22
C LYS A 351 -23.33 -9.83 48.08
N GLY A 352 -22.01 -9.75 48.04
CA GLY A 352 -21.17 -10.37 47.00
C GLY A 352 -19.94 -11.07 47.55
N TYR A 353 -19.42 -12.03 46.79
CA TYR A 353 -18.11 -12.63 47.06
C TYR A 353 -16.98 -11.70 46.62
N LEU A 354 -15.88 -11.69 47.38
CA LEU A 354 -14.74 -10.80 47.19
C LEU A 354 -13.59 -11.54 46.53
N ALA A 355 -13.07 -10.97 45.43
CA ALA A 355 -11.74 -11.30 44.98
C ALA A 355 -10.69 -10.71 45.94
N ASP A 356 -9.53 -11.36 46.06
CA ASP A 356 -8.45 -10.99 47.00
C ASP A 356 -8.09 -9.49 46.96
N ARG A 357 -8.08 -8.88 45.77
CA ARG A 357 -7.80 -7.44 45.57
C ARG A 357 -8.85 -6.48 46.14
N TYR A 358 -10.05 -6.96 46.46
CA TYR A 358 -11.12 -6.20 47.09
C TYR A 358 -11.24 -6.48 48.59
N VAL A 359 -10.30 -7.25 49.14
CA VAL A 359 -10.12 -7.45 50.55
C VAL A 359 -8.92 -6.60 50.95
N GLU A 360 -9.13 -5.65 51.84
CA GLU A 360 -8.07 -4.87 52.46
C GLU A 360 -8.05 -5.18 53.95
N GLY A 361 -6.92 -4.98 54.61
CA GLY A 361 -6.81 -5.18 56.04
C GLY A 361 -5.38 -5.00 56.54
N THR A 362 -5.19 -5.23 57.83
CA THR A 362 -3.88 -5.11 58.45
C THR A 362 -3.01 -6.33 58.11
N CYS A 363 -1.82 -6.07 57.56
CA CYS A 363 -0.84 -7.09 57.21
C CYS A 363 -0.40 -7.87 58.46
N PRO A 364 -0.60 -9.20 58.52
CA PRO A 364 -0.22 -10.01 59.68
C PRO A 364 1.30 -10.09 59.89
N LYS A 365 2.10 -9.72 58.87
CA LYS A 365 3.57 -9.80 58.91
C LYS A 365 4.25 -8.51 59.34
N CYS A 366 3.71 -7.34 58.99
CA CYS A 366 4.38 -6.06 59.25
C CYS A 366 3.48 -4.96 59.84
N GLY A 367 2.20 -5.26 60.09
CA GLY A 367 1.25 -4.31 60.69
C GLY A 367 0.85 -3.14 59.76
N TYR A 368 1.03 -3.27 58.44
CA TYR A 368 0.52 -2.26 57.50
C TYR A 368 -1.01 -2.36 57.40
N GLU A 369 -1.73 -1.31 57.78
CA GLU A 369 -3.19 -1.30 57.95
C GLU A 369 -4.00 -1.43 56.64
N ASP A 370 -3.37 -1.17 55.49
CA ASP A 370 -4.01 -1.16 54.17
C ASP A 370 -3.41 -2.20 53.22
N ALA A 371 -3.04 -3.38 53.74
CA ALA A 371 -2.57 -4.47 52.89
C ALA A 371 -3.73 -5.08 52.10
N ARG A 372 -3.46 -5.41 50.83
CA ARG A 372 -4.41 -6.12 49.97
C ARG A 372 -4.39 -7.61 50.29
N GLY A 373 -5.49 -8.30 50.00
CA GLY A 373 -5.65 -9.73 50.28
C GLY A 373 -4.63 -10.62 49.59
N ASP A 374 -4.10 -10.19 48.45
CA ASP A 374 -3.09 -10.90 47.68
C ASP A 374 -1.66 -10.52 48.06
N GLN A 375 -1.42 -9.25 48.41
CA GLN A 375 -0.09 -8.74 48.65
C GLN A 375 -0.08 -7.50 49.56
N CYS A 376 0.88 -7.46 50.50
CA CYS A 376 1.16 -6.25 51.27
C CYS A 376 2.09 -5.31 50.49
N ASP A 377 1.62 -4.12 50.13
CA ASP A 377 2.41 -3.15 49.36
C ASP A 377 3.60 -2.56 50.15
N LYS A 378 3.56 -2.60 51.49
CA LYS A 378 4.67 -2.13 52.34
C LYS A 378 5.85 -3.09 52.43
N CYS A 379 5.62 -4.36 52.76
CA CYS A 379 6.69 -5.35 52.95
C CYS A 379 6.88 -6.30 51.76
N GLY A 380 6.02 -6.21 50.75
CA GLY A 380 6.05 -7.03 49.54
C GLY A 380 5.60 -8.48 49.73
N ALA A 381 5.21 -8.90 50.95
CA ALA A 381 4.82 -10.27 51.21
C ALA A 381 3.51 -10.63 50.51
N LEU A 382 3.49 -11.81 49.89
CA LEU A 382 2.25 -12.45 49.45
C LEU A 382 1.44 -12.86 50.67
N LEU A 383 0.14 -12.56 50.61
CA LEU A 383 -0.83 -12.81 51.67
C LEU A 383 -1.94 -13.72 51.13
N ASN A 384 -2.60 -14.40 52.06
CA ASN A 384 -3.89 -14.99 51.83
C ASN A 384 -4.94 -14.05 52.44
N PRO A 385 -6.03 -13.69 51.75
CA PRO A 385 -7.02 -12.75 52.28
C PRO A 385 -7.66 -13.22 53.60
N PHE A 386 -7.70 -14.54 53.85
CA PHE A 386 -8.17 -15.10 55.14
C PHE A 386 -7.21 -14.87 56.31
N GLU A 387 -5.96 -14.46 56.05
CA GLU A 387 -4.94 -14.17 57.07
C GLU A 387 -4.86 -12.68 57.43
N LEU A 388 -5.58 -11.81 56.71
CA LEU A 388 -5.62 -10.39 57.03
C LEU A 388 -6.25 -10.16 58.41
N ILE A 389 -5.63 -9.28 59.20
CA ILE A 389 -6.17 -8.81 60.47
C ILE A 389 -7.16 -7.67 60.16
N ASP A 390 -8.34 -7.68 60.77
CA ASP A 390 -9.42 -6.71 60.50
C ASP A 390 -9.72 -6.54 59.00
N PRO A 391 -10.08 -7.64 58.29
CA PRO A 391 -10.39 -7.57 56.89
C PRO A 391 -11.61 -6.69 56.67
N ARG A 392 -11.55 -5.86 55.64
CA ARG A 392 -12.61 -4.96 55.19
C ARG A 392 -12.73 -5.04 53.68
N CYS A 393 -13.95 -4.88 53.19
CA CYS A 393 -14.19 -4.78 51.77
C CYS A 393 -13.77 -3.41 51.25
N LYS A 394 -12.94 -3.38 50.20
CA LYS A 394 -12.51 -2.15 49.53
C LYS A 394 -13.67 -1.30 48.97
N LEU A 395 -14.81 -1.91 48.67
CA LEU A 395 -15.93 -1.26 47.99
C LEU A 395 -16.85 -0.50 48.96
N ASP A 396 -17.04 -1.01 50.17
CA ASP A 396 -18.05 -0.49 51.12
C ASP A 396 -17.60 -0.52 52.60
N ASP A 397 -16.33 -0.86 52.87
CA ASP A 397 -15.75 -1.05 54.21
C ASP A 397 -16.46 -2.09 55.09
N GLY A 398 -17.34 -2.93 54.52
CA GLY A 398 -18.00 -4.01 55.22
C GLY A 398 -17.03 -5.11 55.65
N VAL A 399 -17.25 -5.73 56.81
CA VAL A 399 -16.42 -6.84 57.32
C VAL A 399 -16.73 -8.12 56.52
N PRO A 400 -15.79 -8.68 55.75
CA PRO A 400 -16.01 -9.90 55.00
C PRO A 400 -16.04 -11.12 55.91
N GLU A 401 -16.90 -12.08 55.59
CA GLU A 401 -16.99 -13.36 56.30
C GLU A 401 -16.65 -14.54 55.38
N PRO A 402 -15.95 -15.57 55.87
CA PRO A 402 -15.70 -16.78 55.09
C PRO A 402 -16.99 -17.55 54.82
N ARG A 403 -17.25 -17.89 53.56
CA ARG A 403 -18.34 -18.78 53.14
C ARG A 403 -17.83 -19.85 52.17
N ASP A 404 -18.42 -21.02 52.25
CA ASP A 404 -18.23 -22.07 51.27
C ASP A 404 -19.12 -21.78 50.04
N SER A 405 -18.59 -22.07 48.86
CA SER A 405 -19.23 -21.81 47.56
C SER A 405 -18.89 -22.96 46.62
N ASP A 406 -19.91 -23.64 46.10
CA ASP A 406 -19.71 -24.74 45.15
C ASP A 406 -19.43 -24.20 43.75
N HIS A 407 -18.50 -24.83 43.06
CA HIS A 407 -18.06 -24.43 41.74
C HIS A 407 -17.85 -25.63 40.83
N ILE A 408 -18.17 -25.44 39.55
CA ILE A 408 -17.83 -26.38 38.50
C ILE A 408 -16.42 -26.12 37.98
N PHE A 409 -15.66 -27.20 37.85
CA PHE A 409 -14.33 -27.26 37.28
C PHE A 409 -14.35 -28.11 36.01
N MET A 410 -13.58 -27.68 35.01
CA MET A 410 -13.32 -28.48 33.82
C MET A 410 -12.06 -29.32 34.06
N SER A 411 -12.21 -30.65 34.02
CA SER A 411 -11.15 -31.65 34.21
C SER A 411 -10.20 -31.68 32.99
N LEU A 412 -9.36 -30.65 32.84
CA LEU A 412 -8.34 -30.58 31.77
C LEU A 412 -7.28 -31.69 31.88
N ASP A 413 -7.06 -32.21 33.08
CA ASP A 413 -6.23 -33.38 33.37
C ASP A 413 -6.72 -34.62 32.62
N LYS A 414 -8.05 -34.86 32.57
CA LYS A 414 -8.64 -35.96 31.79
C LYS A 414 -8.50 -35.76 30.28
N LEU A 415 -8.55 -34.51 29.81
CA LEU A 415 -8.45 -34.14 28.39
C LEU A 415 -7.01 -34.00 27.89
N GLU A 416 -6.03 -33.97 28.80
CA GLU A 416 -4.63 -33.73 28.49
C GLU A 416 -4.06 -34.64 27.39
N PRO A 417 -4.35 -35.96 27.32
CA PRO A 417 -3.83 -36.82 26.26
C PRO A 417 -4.29 -36.38 24.86
N GLU A 418 -5.56 -35.98 24.73
CA GLU A 418 -6.15 -35.53 23.47
C GLU A 418 -5.61 -34.15 23.07
N ILE A 419 -5.49 -33.22 24.04
CA ILE A 419 -4.91 -31.90 23.83
C ILE A 419 -3.46 -32.02 23.37
N LYS A 420 -2.64 -32.88 24.03
CA LYS A 420 -1.24 -33.11 23.65
C LYS A 420 -1.12 -33.60 22.21
N LYS A 421 -1.89 -34.63 21.86
CA LYS A 421 -1.91 -35.17 20.49
C LYS A 421 -2.26 -34.09 19.46
N TRP A 422 -3.31 -33.32 19.72
CA TRP A 422 -3.73 -32.24 18.82
C TRP A 422 -2.67 -31.15 18.70
N VAL A 423 -2.06 -30.69 19.80
CA VAL A 423 -1.01 -29.66 19.80
C VAL A 423 0.21 -30.10 18.98
N ASP A 424 0.66 -31.35 19.12
CA ASP A 424 1.83 -31.86 18.40
C ASP A 424 1.63 -31.82 16.88
N GLU A 425 0.44 -32.21 16.41
CA GLU A 425 0.05 -32.18 15.00
C GLU A 425 -0.19 -30.75 14.49
N ALA A 426 -1.04 -29.99 15.19
CA ALA A 426 -1.49 -28.65 14.77
C ALA A 426 -0.35 -27.62 14.77
N SER A 427 0.51 -27.63 15.80
CA SER A 427 1.60 -26.66 15.92
C SER A 427 2.66 -26.80 14.83
N SER A 428 2.84 -28.02 14.31
CA SER A 428 3.73 -28.33 13.21
C SER A 428 3.06 -28.02 11.87
N LYS A 429 1.85 -28.54 11.62
CA LYS A 429 1.11 -28.38 10.37
C LYS A 429 0.83 -26.92 10.05
N GLY A 430 0.34 -26.15 11.03
CA GLY A 430 0.03 -24.75 10.85
C GLY A 430 1.15 -23.79 11.25
N ASN A 431 2.38 -24.29 11.41
CA ASN A 431 3.58 -23.49 11.67
C ASN A 431 3.40 -22.40 12.74
N TRP A 432 2.99 -22.79 13.96
CA TRP A 432 2.79 -21.81 15.04
C TRP A 432 4.08 -21.05 15.34
N SER A 433 3.89 -19.79 15.72
CA SER A 433 4.96 -18.93 16.22
C SER A 433 5.74 -19.58 17.38
N LYS A 434 7.05 -19.33 17.43
CA LYS A 434 7.97 -19.99 18.37
C LYS A 434 7.56 -19.79 19.83
N ASN A 435 7.20 -18.56 20.21
CA ASN A 435 6.72 -18.22 21.54
C ASN A 435 5.45 -18.99 21.91
N SER A 436 4.49 -19.15 20.98
CA SER A 436 3.30 -19.97 21.19
C SER A 436 3.63 -21.43 21.52
N LYS A 437 4.56 -22.02 20.76
CA LYS A 437 5.02 -23.40 21.00
C LYS A 437 5.66 -23.54 22.37
N THR A 438 6.57 -22.62 22.72
CA THR A 438 7.25 -22.63 24.01
C THR A 438 6.28 -22.49 25.20
N ILE A 439 5.34 -21.55 25.13
CA ILE A 439 4.35 -21.32 26.20
C ILE A 439 3.45 -22.55 26.35
N THR A 440 2.92 -23.07 25.24
CA THR A 440 2.04 -24.25 25.25
C THR A 440 2.76 -25.48 25.80
N GLN A 441 4.00 -25.73 25.36
CA GLN A 441 4.81 -26.85 25.87
C GLN A 441 5.12 -26.71 27.37
N SER A 442 5.31 -25.48 27.88
CA SER A 442 5.50 -25.25 29.31
C SER A 442 4.29 -25.70 30.12
N TRP A 443 3.07 -25.34 29.67
CA TRP A 443 1.82 -25.76 30.31
C TRP A 443 1.65 -27.29 30.26
N LEU A 444 1.90 -27.91 29.12
CA LEU A 444 1.76 -29.37 28.94
C LEU A 444 2.81 -30.18 29.70
N LYS A 445 3.97 -29.58 30.00
CA LYS A 445 5.05 -30.20 30.78
C LYS A 445 4.78 -30.13 32.28
N GLU A 446 4.18 -29.05 32.75
CA GLU A 446 3.74 -28.90 34.15
C GLU A 446 2.64 -29.92 34.50
N GLY A 447 1.80 -30.24 33.52
CA GLY A 447 0.61 -31.06 33.70
C GLY A 447 -0.62 -30.17 33.77
N LEU A 448 -1.71 -30.59 33.13
CA LEU A 448 -2.97 -29.87 33.17
C LEU A 448 -3.72 -30.27 34.45
N HIS A 449 -4.39 -29.29 35.04
CA HIS A 449 -5.16 -29.47 36.27
C HIS A 449 -6.59 -28.99 36.04
N PRO A 450 -7.57 -29.49 36.81
CA PRO A 450 -8.92 -28.97 36.79
C PRO A 450 -8.94 -27.45 36.96
N ARG A 451 -9.69 -26.74 36.11
CA ARG A 451 -9.82 -25.28 36.15
C ARG A 451 -11.25 -24.88 36.45
N CYS A 452 -11.44 -24.00 37.43
CA CYS A 452 -12.77 -23.50 37.80
C CYS A 452 -13.37 -22.67 36.67
N ILE A 453 -14.53 -23.09 36.15
CA ILE A 453 -15.24 -22.46 35.02
C ILE A 453 -16.53 -21.73 35.44
N THR A 454 -16.76 -21.54 36.74
CA THR A 454 -17.91 -20.79 37.28
C THR A 454 -17.46 -19.70 38.22
N ARG A 455 -18.24 -18.62 38.36
CA ARG A 455 -17.99 -17.52 39.29
C ARG A 455 -19.27 -17.02 39.92
N ASP A 456 -19.12 -16.52 41.14
CA ASP A 456 -20.16 -15.80 41.88
C ASP A 456 -20.23 -14.33 41.42
N LEU A 457 -20.70 -14.13 40.19
CA LEU A 457 -20.91 -12.82 39.59
C LEU A 457 -22.32 -12.75 39.02
N VAL A 458 -22.83 -11.54 38.83
CA VAL A 458 -24.14 -11.30 38.19
C VAL A 458 -23.97 -11.11 36.68
N TRP A 459 -22.86 -10.51 36.27
CA TRP A 459 -22.56 -10.17 34.88
C TRP A 459 -21.70 -11.24 34.18
N GLY A 460 -22.39 -12.21 33.59
CA GLY A 460 -21.79 -13.31 32.84
C GLY A 460 -22.84 -14.19 32.17
N THR A 461 -22.38 -15.19 31.41
CA THR A 461 -23.27 -16.22 30.85
C THR A 461 -23.81 -17.11 31.97
N PRO A 462 -25.13 -17.29 32.15
CA PRO A 462 -25.67 -18.09 33.24
C PRO A 462 -25.31 -19.58 33.13
N VAL A 463 -25.04 -20.23 34.26
CA VAL A 463 -24.75 -21.68 34.32
C VAL A 463 -26.05 -22.47 34.15
N PRO A 464 -26.12 -23.46 33.23
CA PRO A 464 -27.36 -24.19 32.94
C PRO A 464 -27.63 -25.33 33.93
N LEU A 465 -27.39 -25.12 35.23
CA LEU A 465 -27.63 -26.10 36.30
C LEU A 465 -28.50 -25.48 37.40
N GLU A 466 -29.45 -26.26 37.92
CA GLU A 466 -30.46 -25.80 38.89
C GLU A 466 -29.82 -25.23 40.17
N ASN A 467 -28.77 -25.88 40.69
CA ASN A 467 -28.05 -25.44 41.89
C ASN A 467 -27.13 -24.23 41.65
N TYR A 468 -26.98 -23.77 40.41
CA TYR A 468 -26.03 -22.73 39.99
C TYR A 468 -26.72 -21.49 39.40
N LYS A 469 -28.01 -21.30 39.66
CA LYS A 469 -28.82 -20.19 39.10
C LYS A 469 -28.28 -18.79 39.40
N GLU A 470 -27.59 -18.63 40.52
CA GLU A 470 -26.98 -17.35 40.95
C GLU A 470 -25.50 -17.23 40.53
N LYS A 471 -25.01 -18.14 39.68
CA LYS A 471 -23.64 -18.17 39.19
C LYS A 471 -23.60 -18.01 37.68
N VAL A 472 -22.44 -17.54 37.21
CA VAL A 472 -22.14 -17.39 35.79
C VAL A 472 -20.93 -18.21 35.40
N LEU A 473 -20.81 -18.52 34.12
CA LEU A 473 -19.61 -19.08 33.53
C LEU A 473 -18.47 -18.08 33.66
N TYR A 474 -17.30 -18.59 34.01
CA TYR A 474 -16.10 -17.79 34.13
C TYR A 474 -15.64 -17.35 32.74
N VAL A 475 -15.31 -16.08 32.57
CA VAL A 475 -14.90 -15.50 31.29
C VAL A 475 -13.72 -16.22 30.62
N TRP A 476 -12.84 -16.87 31.40
CA TRP A 476 -11.71 -17.63 30.85
C TRP A 476 -12.14 -18.94 30.17
N PHE A 477 -13.36 -19.41 30.43
CA PHE A 477 -13.99 -20.52 29.73
C PHE A 477 -14.74 -20.03 28.48
N ASP A 478 -15.61 -19.02 28.60
CA ASP A 478 -16.54 -18.67 27.53
C ASP A 478 -16.08 -17.53 26.59
N ALA A 479 -15.01 -16.78 26.90
CA ALA A 479 -14.52 -15.72 26.03
C ALA A 479 -14.09 -16.23 24.65
N CYS A 480 -13.42 -17.38 24.57
CA CYS A 480 -13.04 -17.98 23.27
C CYS A 480 -14.25 -18.53 22.51
N ILE A 481 -15.31 -18.94 23.21
CA ILE A 481 -16.61 -19.28 22.59
C ILE A 481 -17.22 -18.03 21.93
N GLY A 482 -16.84 -16.84 22.41
CA GLY A 482 -17.12 -15.55 21.80
C GLY A 482 -16.83 -15.49 20.29
N TYR A 483 -15.75 -16.11 19.80
CA TYR A 483 -15.48 -16.13 18.36
C TYR A 483 -16.60 -16.82 17.57
N VAL A 484 -17.07 -17.96 18.09
CA VAL A 484 -18.14 -18.76 17.50
C VAL A 484 -19.46 -18.01 17.55
N SER A 485 -19.81 -17.44 18.71
CA SER A 485 -21.06 -16.71 18.89
C SER A 485 -21.11 -15.41 18.10
N ILE A 486 -19.98 -14.72 17.95
CA ILE A 486 -19.88 -13.55 17.07
C ILE A 486 -20.11 -13.96 15.61
N THR A 487 -19.54 -15.06 15.13
CA THR A 487 -19.85 -15.58 13.79
C THR A 487 -21.32 -15.99 13.66
N ALA A 488 -21.93 -16.54 14.71
CA ALA A 488 -23.37 -16.88 14.74
C ALA A 488 -24.29 -15.65 14.71
N ASN A 489 -23.81 -14.49 15.16
CA ASN A 489 -24.51 -13.21 15.00
C ASN A 489 -24.28 -12.59 13.61
N TYR A 490 -23.17 -12.92 12.94
CA TYR A 490 -22.90 -12.53 11.56
C TYR A 490 -23.76 -13.30 10.55
N THR A 491 -23.85 -14.63 10.72
CA THR A 491 -24.62 -15.51 9.82
C THR A 491 -25.28 -16.66 10.57
N ASN A 492 -26.48 -17.05 10.12
CA ASN A 492 -27.16 -18.24 10.62
C ASN A 492 -26.45 -19.55 10.20
N LYS A 493 -25.55 -19.51 9.21
CA LYS A 493 -24.79 -20.67 8.71
C LYS A 493 -23.40 -20.77 9.34
N TRP A 494 -23.20 -20.25 10.55
CA TRP A 494 -21.90 -20.17 11.22
C TRP A 494 -21.21 -21.52 11.41
N GLU A 495 -21.98 -22.61 11.49
CA GLU A 495 -21.46 -23.98 11.58
C GLU A 495 -20.63 -24.35 10.34
N GLN A 496 -20.87 -23.75 9.17
CA GLN A 496 -20.02 -23.98 7.99
C GLN A 496 -18.58 -23.51 8.20
N TRP A 497 -18.37 -22.52 9.08
CA TRP A 497 -17.06 -22.00 9.46
C TRP A 497 -16.46 -22.72 10.67
N TRP A 498 -17.27 -23.00 11.70
CA TRP A 498 -16.79 -23.50 13.00
C TRP A 498 -16.97 -25.00 13.23
N LYS A 499 -17.70 -25.70 12.35
CA LYS A 499 -17.88 -27.16 12.38
C LYS A 499 -17.52 -27.80 11.04
N ASN A 500 -16.41 -27.36 10.46
CA ASN A 500 -15.93 -27.83 9.15
C ASN A 500 -14.39 -27.94 9.09
N PRO A 501 -13.79 -28.78 9.95
CA PRO A 501 -12.33 -28.81 10.16
C PRO A 501 -11.51 -29.21 8.93
N ASN A 502 -12.13 -29.85 7.94
CA ASN A 502 -11.43 -30.33 6.75
C ASN A 502 -11.34 -29.27 5.64
N ASN A 503 -12.15 -28.22 5.71
CA ASN A 503 -12.23 -27.20 4.66
C ASN A 503 -11.78 -25.80 5.12
N ILE A 504 -11.64 -25.58 6.43
CA ILE A 504 -11.35 -24.26 7.01
C ILE A 504 -10.00 -24.25 7.70
N ASP A 505 -9.14 -23.30 7.31
CA ASP A 505 -7.93 -22.98 8.05
C ASP A 505 -8.20 -21.81 9.01
N LEU A 506 -8.19 -22.08 10.32
CA LEU A 506 -8.36 -21.07 11.37
C LEU A 506 -7.03 -20.40 11.76
N TYR A 507 -6.92 -19.10 11.49
CA TYR A 507 -5.81 -18.24 11.88
C TYR A 507 -6.21 -17.37 13.08
N GLN A 508 -5.42 -17.40 14.15
CA GLN A 508 -5.66 -16.60 15.35
C GLN A 508 -4.47 -15.69 15.67
N PHE A 509 -4.76 -14.43 15.98
CA PHE A 509 -3.78 -13.38 16.25
C PHE A 509 -3.93 -12.81 17.65
N MET A 510 -2.87 -12.83 18.45
CA MET A 510 -2.92 -12.40 19.85
C MET A 510 -1.56 -12.01 20.45
N GLY A 511 -1.59 -11.36 21.61
CA GLY A 511 -0.41 -11.25 22.48
C GLY A 511 -0.16 -12.54 23.27
N LYS A 512 1.09 -12.75 23.71
CA LYS A 512 1.53 -13.99 24.39
C LYS A 512 0.72 -14.44 25.60
N ASP A 513 0.10 -13.51 26.33
CA ASP A 513 -0.69 -13.83 27.52
C ASP A 513 -1.94 -14.64 27.20
N ASN A 514 -2.44 -14.58 25.97
CA ASN A 514 -3.64 -15.27 25.52
C ASN A 514 -3.37 -16.70 25.02
N VAL A 515 -2.11 -17.13 24.89
CA VAL A 515 -1.77 -18.43 24.28
C VAL A 515 -2.47 -19.61 24.96
N PRO A 516 -2.46 -19.76 26.31
CA PRO A 516 -3.11 -20.90 26.98
C PRO A 516 -4.63 -21.00 26.73
N PHE A 517 -5.29 -19.83 26.62
CA PHE A 517 -6.53 -19.55 25.87
C PHE A 517 -6.87 -20.55 24.77
N HIS A 518 -5.99 -20.51 23.80
CA HIS A 518 -6.25 -20.93 22.42
C HIS A 518 -5.52 -22.23 22.08
N THR A 519 -4.63 -22.69 22.97
CA THR A 519 -3.88 -23.94 22.79
C THR A 519 -4.20 -25.00 23.84
N VAL A 520 -4.89 -24.64 24.93
CA VAL A 520 -5.24 -25.58 26.01
C VAL A 520 -6.73 -25.50 26.34
N ILE A 521 -7.23 -24.36 26.80
CA ILE A 521 -8.56 -24.29 27.42
C ILE A 521 -9.67 -24.40 26.36
N PHE A 522 -9.63 -23.57 25.33
CA PHE A 522 -10.64 -23.64 24.26
C PHE A 522 -10.54 -24.92 23.43
N PRO A 523 -9.35 -25.37 22.97
CA PRO A 523 -9.21 -26.67 22.32
C PRO A 523 -9.66 -27.84 23.20
N GLY A 524 -9.33 -27.83 24.50
CA GLY A 524 -9.81 -28.84 25.43
C GLY A 524 -11.34 -28.85 25.52
N SER A 525 -11.97 -27.67 25.49
CA SER A 525 -13.43 -27.55 25.52
C SER A 525 -14.05 -28.11 24.24
N GLN A 526 -13.47 -27.78 23.08
CA GLN A 526 -13.89 -28.28 21.78
C GLN A 526 -13.75 -29.82 21.70
N LEU A 527 -12.56 -30.36 22.01
CA LEU A 527 -12.30 -31.80 22.01
C LEU A 527 -13.23 -32.55 22.98
N GLY A 528 -13.41 -32.01 24.18
CA GLY A 528 -14.28 -32.62 25.19
C GLY A 528 -15.76 -32.68 24.80
N THR A 529 -16.24 -31.81 23.90
CA THR A 529 -17.60 -31.95 23.35
C THR A 529 -17.75 -33.14 22.41
N GLY A 530 -16.66 -33.56 21.77
CA GLY A 530 -16.59 -34.54 20.69
C GLY A 530 -17.40 -34.20 19.43
N ASP A 531 -17.69 -32.93 19.19
CA ASP A 531 -18.18 -32.45 17.89
C ASP A 531 -17.01 -32.20 16.91
N ASP A 532 -17.32 -32.11 15.62
CA ASP A 532 -16.36 -31.81 14.56
C ASP A 532 -16.03 -30.32 14.48
N TRP A 533 -15.44 -29.75 15.54
CA TRP A 533 -15.06 -28.34 15.56
C TRP A 533 -13.92 -28.02 14.58
N THR A 534 -14.00 -26.86 13.93
CA THR A 534 -12.85 -26.22 13.29
C THR A 534 -11.88 -25.78 14.38
N MET A 535 -10.72 -26.44 14.42
CA MET A 535 -9.67 -26.19 15.41
C MET A 535 -8.63 -25.20 14.87
N LEU A 536 -7.87 -24.57 15.77
CA LEU A 536 -6.78 -23.66 15.44
C LEU A 536 -5.78 -24.31 14.46
N HIS A 537 -5.63 -23.70 13.27
CA HIS A 537 -4.61 -24.05 12.28
C HIS A 537 -3.31 -23.29 12.58
N HIS A 538 -3.31 -21.96 12.46
CA HIS A 538 -2.11 -21.13 12.66
C HIS A 538 -2.29 -20.14 13.83
N LEU A 539 -1.32 -20.15 14.75
CA LEU A 539 -1.26 -19.22 15.87
C LEU A 539 -0.13 -18.20 15.70
N ASN A 540 -0.52 -16.93 15.51
CA ASN A 540 0.40 -15.82 15.37
C ASN A 540 0.42 -14.97 16.65
N THR A 541 1.51 -15.11 17.41
CA THR A 541 1.64 -14.49 18.74
C THR A 541 2.74 -13.45 18.76
N THR A 542 2.44 -12.28 19.30
CA THR A 542 3.44 -11.22 19.49
C THR A 542 3.96 -11.14 20.92
N GLU A 543 5.19 -10.67 21.04
CA GLU A 543 5.74 -10.12 22.28
C GLU A 543 5.17 -8.72 22.56
N TYR A 544 5.69 -7.99 23.56
CA TYR A 544 5.14 -6.69 23.92
C TYR A 544 5.72 -5.54 23.08
N LEU A 545 4.85 -4.62 22.69
CA LEU A 545 5.27 -3.28 22.26
C LEU A 545 5.39 -2.39 23.51
N GLN A 546 6.61 -1.92 23.75
CA GLN A 546 6.95 -0.93 24.77
C GLN A 546 6.77 0.50 24.21
N TYR A 547 6.76 1.50 25.07
CA TYR A 547 6.61 2.91 24.70
C TYR A 547 7.82 3.71 25.19
N GLU A 548 8.61 4.21 24.25
CA GLU A 548 9.94 4.78 24.48
C GLU A 548 10.77 3.82 25.35
N GLY A 549 11.41 4.29 26.43
CA GLY A 549 12.19 3.46 27.35
C GLY A 549 11.38 2.72 28.43
N GLY A 550 10.06 2.56 28.29
CA GLY A 550 9.21 1.99 29.34
C GLY A 550 7.93 1.32 28.85
N LYS A 551 7.01 1.00 29.77
CA LYS A 551 5.72 0.35 29.45
C LYS A 551 4.61 1.39 29.29
N PHE A 552 3.62 1.07 28.45
CA PHE A 552 2.32 1.78 28.45
C PHE A 552 1.72 1.76 29.86
N SER A 553 1.15 2.88 30.30
CA SER A 553 0.55 2.99 31.64
C SER A 553 -0.65 3.93 31.61
N LYS A 554 -1.85 3.36 31.74
CA LYS A 554 -3.11 4.13 31.77
C LYS A 554 -3.18 5.04 33.00
N SER A 555 -2.87 4.51 34.19
CA SER A 555 -2.92 5.28 35.45
C SER A 555 -1.94 6.45 35.49
N ARG A 556 -0.80 6.33 34.79
CA ARG A 556 0.20 7.40 34.69
C ARG A 556 0.11 8.18 33.38
N SER A 557 -0.89 7.92 32.53
CA SER A 557 -1.05 8.56 31.22
C SER A 557 0.21 8.51 30.34
N ILE A 558 0.94 7.38 30.39
CA ILE A 558 2.15 7.14 29.60
C ILE A 558 1.78 6.32 28.36
N GLY A 559 2.06 6.89 27.19
CA GLY A 559 1.86 6.25 25.90
C GLY A 559 0.72 6.85 25.07
N VAL A 560 0.61 6.34 23.84
CA VAL A 560 -0.45 6.68 22.89
C VAL A 560 -1.56 5.63 22.97
N PHE A 561 -2.78 6.11 23.20
CA PHE A 561 -3.99 5.31 23.18
C PHE A 561 -4.73 5.53 21.86
N GLY A 562 -5.54 4.56 21.43
CA GLY A 562 -6.13 4.55 20.10
C GLY A 562 -7.01 5.78 19.79
N ASN A 563 -7.71 6.30 20.79
CA ASN A 563 -8.50 7.54 20.66
C ASN A 563 -7.61 8.79 20.53
N ASN A 564 -6.48 8.82 21.23
CA ASN A 564 -5.56 9.96 21.21
C ASN A 564 -4.71 10.00 19.92
N ALA A 565 -4.51 8.86 19.26
CA ALA A 565 -3.76 8.77 18.01
C ALA A 565 -4.38 9.63 16.90
N GLN A 566 -5.72 9.68 16.84
CA GLN A 566 -6.46 10.50 15.89
C GLN A 566 -6.28 12.01 16.10
N GLU A 567 -6.15 12.47 17.35
CA GLU A 567 -6.01 13.89 17.68
C GLU A 567 -4.71 14.51 17.15
N ILE A 568 -3.72 13.68 16.81
CA ILE A 568 -2.42 14.13 16.30
C ILE A 568 -2.53 14.62 14.84
N GLY A 569 -3.59 14.25 14.12
CA GLY A 569 -3.87 14.77 12.78
C GLY A 569 -2.99 14.16 11.67
N LEU A 570 -2.27 13.07 11.96
CA LEU A 570 -1.57 12.28 10.95
C LEU A 570 -2.48 11.21 10.36
N SER A 571 -2.24 10.85 9.10
CA SER A 571 -2.94 9.75 8.43
C SER A 571 -2.77 8.43 9.20
N PRO A 572 -3.82 7.59 9.31
CA PRO A 572 -3.72 6.26 9.91
C PRO A 572 -2.69 5.38 9.18
N SER A 573 -2.42 5.62 7.90
CA SER A 573 -1.40 4.89 7.13
C SER A 573 0.00 5.01 7.77
N VAL A 574 0.35 6.19 8.30
CA VAL A 574 1.66 6.39 8.95
C VAL A 574 1.77 5.57 10.24
N TRP A 575 0.69 5.51 11.02
CA TRP A 575 0.61 4.70 12.24
C TRP A 575 0.70 3.20 11.93
N ARG A 576 -0.10 2.73 10.97
CA ARG A 576 -0.10 1.33 10.56
C ARG A 576 1.27 0.89 10.05
N TYR A 577 1.87 1.68 9.17
CA TYR A 577 3.22 1.42 8.65
C TYR A 577 4.24 1.29 9.78
N TYR A 578 4.30 2.29 10.66
CA TYR A 578 5.28 2.30 11.72
C TYR A 578 5.12 1.11 12.66
N LEU A 579 3.91 0.87 13.16
CA LEU A 579 3.64 -0.22 14.10
C LEU A 579 4.06 -1.57 13.55
N ILE A 580 3.89 -1.80 12.25
CA ILE A 580 4.31 -3.06 11.62
C ILE A 580 5.80 -3.12 11.37
N SER A 581 6.44 -2.00 11.04
CA SER A 581 7.90 -1.91 10.92
C SER A 581 8.62 -2.26 12.23
N VAL A 582 7.95 -2.03 13.38
CA VAL A 582 8.43 -2.39 14.72
C VAL A 582 7.60 -3.50 15.37
N ARG A 583 6.91 -4.32 14.58
CA ARG A 583 6.06 -5.40 15.14
C ARG A 583 6.89 -6.35 16.03
N PRO A 584 6.47 -6.62 17.28
CA PRO A 584 7.21 -7.47 18.21
C PRO A 584 6.97 -8.97 17.92
N GLU A 585 7.58 -9.49 16.85
CA GLU A 585 7.36 -10.89 16.42
C GLU A 585 8.15 -11.92 17.25
N THR A 586 9.43 -11.64 17.51
CA THR A 586 10.35 -12.60 18.16
C THR A 586 10.88 -12.12 19.51
N SER A 587 10.85 -10.80 19.74
CA SER A 587 11.23 -10.15 20.99
C SER A 587 10.36 -8.92 21.18
N ASP A 588 10.34 -8.40 22.41
CA ASP A 588 9.78 -7.08 22.69
C ASP A 588 10.38 -6.03 21.73
N SER A 589 9.55 -5.07 21.35
CA SER A 589 9.94 -3.90 20.55
C SER A 589 9.50 -2.63 21.26
N GLN A 590 9.85 -1.46 20.73
CA GLN A 590 9.46 -0.19 21.32
C GLN A 590 8.93 0.77 20.26
N PHE A 591 7.91 1.54 20.64
CA PHE A 591 7.50 2.73 19.90
C PHE A 591 8.41 3.89 20.28
N SER A 592 8.97 4.59 19.30
CA SER A 592 9.74 5.83 19.53
C SER A 592 9.31 6.93 18.58
N TRP A 593 9.04 8.12 19.10
CA TRP A 593 8.60 9.26 18.28
C TRP A 593 9.64 9.71 17.26
N SER A 594 10.92 9.64 17.61
CA SER A 594 12.02 9.98 16.70
C SER A 594 12.11 8.98 15.55
N ASP A 595 11.98 7.68 15.83
CA ASP A 595 11.99 6.65 14.79
C ASP A 595 10.72 6.69 13.92
N PHE A 596 9.57 7.00 14.54
CA PHE A 596 8.30 7.23 13.84
C PHE A 596 8.41 8.34 12.78
N ALA A 597 8.95 9.50 13.15
CA ALA A 597 9.17 10.59 12.21
C ALA A 597 10.26 10.27 11.17
N ALA A 598 11.33 9.60 11.59
CA ALA A 598 12.41 9.20 10.69
C ALA A 598 11.88 8.31 9.56
N ARG A 599 11.19 7.22 9.90
CA ARG A 599 10.61 6.27 8.93
C ARG A 599 9.56 6.91 8.02
N ASN A 600 8.73 7.80 8.55
CA ASN A 600 7.83 8.58 7.69
C ASN A 600 8.62 9.41 6.66
N ASN A 601 9.66 10.11 7.09
CA ASN A 601 10.38 11.05 6.23
C ASN A 601 11.29 10.33 5.21
N SER A 602 11.98 9.26 5.61
CA SER A 602 12.95 8.55 4.77
C SER A 602 12.33 7.41 3.95
N GLU A 603 11.40 6.66 4.51
CA GLU A 603 10.84 5.46 3.87
C GLU A 603 9.52 5.79 3.15
N LEU A 604 8.56 6.38 3.85
CA LEU A 604 7.26 6.72 3.23
C LEU A 604 7.39 7.90 2.26
N LEU A 605 7.89 9.05 2.70
CA LEU A 605 7.95 10.26 1.89
C LEU A 605 9.04 10.18 0.80
N ALA A 606 10.28 9.88 1.18
CA ALA A 606 11.43 9.95 0.26
C ALA A 606 11.61 8.72 -0.65
N ASN A 607 11.00 7.57 -0.34
CA ASN A 607 11.02 6.40 -1.22
C ASN A 607 9.65 6.18 -1.90
N LEU A 608 8.63 5.72 -1.18
CA LEU A 608 7.32 5.38 -1.75
C LEU A 608 6.61 6.59 -2.37
N GLY A 609 6.46 7.64 -1.58
CA GLY A 609 5.85 8.90 -1.98
C GLY A 609 6.56 9.52 -3.18
N ASN A 610 7.90 9.54 -3.16
CA ASN A 610 8.72 10.07 -4.23
C ASN A 610 8.56 9.28 -5.54
N PHE A 611 8.60 7.95 -5.48
CA PHE A 611 8.46 7.10 -6.67
C PHE A 611 7.14 7.37 -7.40
N VAL A 612 6.03 7.30 -6.66
CA VAL A 612 4.69 7.52 -7.22
C VAL A 612 4.56 8.93 -7.77
N ASN A 613 4.92 9.95 -6.98
CA ASN A 613 4.78 11.34 -7.39
C ASN A 613 5.61 11.68 -8.63
N ARG A 614 6.85 11.19 -8.73
CA ARG A 614 7.74 11.49 -9.85
C ARG A 614 7.16 10.99 -11.16
N VAL A 615 6.62 9.77 -11.20
CA VAL A 615 6.05 9.19 -12.42
C VAL A 615 4.73 9.87 -12.77
N VAL A 616 3.79 9.96 -11.82
CA VAL A 616 2.46 10.53 -12.10
C VAL A 616 2.56 11.99 -12.55
N LYS A 617 3.39 12.82 -11.89
CA LYS A 617 3.64 14.20 -12.32
C LYS A 617 4.27 14.29 -13.69
N PHE A 618 5.20 13.40 -14.02
CA PHE A 618 5.83 13.35 -15.33
C PHE A 618 4.82 13.00 -16.43
N VAL A 619 3.97 12.00 -16.19
CA VAL A 619 2.91 11.61 -17.14
C VAL A 619 1.86 12.71 -17.29
N ASN A 620 1.41 13.33 -16.19
CA ASN A 620 0.49 14.47 -16.25
C ASN A 620 1.11 15.63 -17.06
N ALA A 621 2.40 15.93 -16.91
CA ALA A 621 3.05 17.07 -17.55
C ALA A 621 3.47 16.81 -19.01
N LYS A 622 3.95 15.61 -19.34
CA LYS A 622 4.57 15.30 -20.65
C LYS A 622 3.66 14.51 -21.58
N TYR A 623 2.79 13.70 -21.00
CA TYR A 623 1.85 12.84 -21.73
C TYR A 623 0.40 13.27 -21.53
N ASN A 624 0.17 14.43 -20.91
CA ASN A 624 -1.16 14.93 -20.60
C ASN A 624 -2.03 13.88 -19.88
N GLY A 625 -1.45 13.09 -18.97
CA GLY A 625 -2.15 12.03 -18.24
C GLY A 625 -2.51 10.78 -19.06
N VAL A 626 -2.04 10.65 -20.29
CA VAL A 626 -2.31 9.49 -21.15
C VAL A 626 -1.14 8.51 -21.07
N VAL A 627 -1.45 7.22 -20.90
CA VAL A 627 -0.45 6.15 -21.01
C VAL A 627 -0.10 5.99 -22.49
N PRO A 628 1.17 6.18 -22.90
CA PRO A 628 1.57 6.10 -24.29
C PRO A 628 1.43 4.68 -24.85
N ASP A 629 1.48 4.56 -26.17
CA ASP A 629 1.71 3.26 -26.79
C ASP A 629 3.15 2.85 -26.55
N PHE A 630 3.34 1.75 -25.81
CA PHE A 630 4.65 1.37 -25.28
C PHE A 630 4.97 -0.08 -25.61
N ASN A 631 6.22 -0.32 -26.01
CA ASN A 631 6.77 -1.65 -26.23
C ASN A 631 8.00 -1.87 -25.33
N VAL A 632 7.96 -2.94 -24.53
CA VAL A 632 9.02 -3.34 -23.61
C VAL A 632 10.34 -3.68 -24.31
N ASP A 633 10.32 -4.02 -25.60
CA ASP A 633 11.52 -4.29 -26.39
C ASP A 633 12.43 -3.05 -26.52
N ASN A 634 11.86 -1.85 -26.33
CA ASN A 634 12.61 -0.59 -26.29
C ASN A 634 13.32 -0.33 -24.94
N LEU A 635 13.27 -1.29 -24.00
CA LEU A 635 13.95 -1.23 -22.70
C LEU A 635 15.04 -2.31 -22.62
N PRO A 636 16.30 -1.97 -22.94
CA PRO A 636 17.44 -2.84 -22.66
C PRO A 636 17.49 -3.15 -21.15
N GLY A 637 17.22 -4.40 -20.76
CA GLY A 637 17.17 -4.83 -19.36
C GLY A 637 15.78 -5.10 -18.79
N TYR A 638 14.70 -4.98 -19.57
CA TYR A 638 13.34 -5.31 -19.11
C TYR A 638 13.23 -6.74 -18.56
N ALA A 639 13.86 -7.73 -19.21
CA ALA A 639 13.83 -9.11 -18.75
C ALA A 639 14.44 -9.27 -17.33
N GLN A 640 15.55 -8.58 -17.05
CA GLN A 640 16.17 -8.59 -15.73
C GLN A 640 15.31 -7.84 -14.70
N LEU A 641 14.78 -6.67 -15.05
CA LEU A 641 13.85 -5.93 -14.20
C LEU A 641 12.63 -6.78 -13.82
N LYS A 642 12.01 -7.45 -14.79
CA LYS A 642 10.86 -8.33 -14.56
C LYS A 642 11.25 -9.44 -13.60
N LYS A 643 12.39 -10.10 -13.82
CA LYS A 643 12.90 -11.15 -12.95
C LYS A 643 13.11 -10.64 -11.51
N ASP A 644 13.75 -9.47 -11.33
CA ASP A 644 13.95 -8.86 -10.01
C ASP A 644 12.61 -8.63 -9.30
N ILE A 645 11.59 -8.12 -10.02
CA ILE A 645 10.27 -7.87 -9.45
C ILE A 645 9.55 -9.17 -9.13
N ASP A 646 9.58 -10.18 -10.02
CA ASP A 646 9.00 -11.50 -9.77
C ASP A 646 9.61 -12.13 -8.51
N GLU A 647 10.93 -12.00 -8.31
CA GLU A 647 11.61 -12.46 -7.09
C GLU A 647 11.16 -11.69 -5.84
N ILE A 648 10.99 -10.36 -5.93
CA ILE A 648 10.44 -9.57 -4.82
C ILE A 648 9.01 -10.01 -4.47
N LEU A 649 8.15 -10.20 -5.48
CA LEU A 649 6.76 -10.59 -5.29
C LEU A 649 6.62 -12.00 -4.73
N THR A 650 7.38 -12.96 -5.26
CA THR A 650 7.40 -14.33 -4.74
C THR A 650 7.86 -14.34 -3.28
N ASN A 651 8.95 -13.63 -2.96
CA ASN A 651 9.43 -13.54 -1.58
C ASN A 651 8.44 -12.83 -0.64
N TYR A 652 7.73 -11.82 -1.14
CA TYR A 652 6.67 -11.13 -0.40
C TYR A 652 5.55 -12.12 -0.06
N VAL A 653 5.01 -12.81 -1.08
CA VAL A 653 3.92 -13.78 -0.92
C VAL A 653 4.34 -14.89 0.04
N ASP A 654 5.52 -15.48 -0.14
CA ASP A 654 6.03 -16.55 0.73
C ASP A 654 6.09 -16.15 2.21
N ASN A 655 6.48 -14.91 2.50
CA ASN A 655 6.54 -14.40 3.87
C ASN A 655 5.14 -14.10 4.41
N MET A 656 4.25 -13.56 3.60
CA MET A 656 2.88 -13.25 3.99
C MET A 656 2.05 -14.51 4.23
N GLU A 657 2.23 -15.56 3.42
CA GLU A 657 1.63 -16.90 3.64
C GLU A 657 2.04 -17.52 4.99
N LYS A 658 3.30 -17.27 5.39
CA LYS A 658 3.84 -17.68 6.70
C LYS A 658 3.54 -16.68 7.83
N VAL A 659 2.80 -15.61 7.52
CA VAL A 659 2.41 -14.56 8.48
C VAL A 659 3.62 -13.85 9.11
N HIS A 660 4.72 -13.70 8.35
CA HIS A 660 5.89 -12.90 8.71
C HIS A 660 5.66 -11.43 8.32
N LEU A 661 4.73 -10.77 9.00
CA LEU A 661 4.17 -9.47 8.58
C LEU A 661 5.22 -8.36 8.51
N ARG A 662 6.14 -8.30 9.49
CA ARG A 662 7.23 -7.31 9.48
C ARG A 662 8.14 -7.51 8.27
N ARG A 663 8.51 -8.76 7.99
CA ARG A 663 9.36 -9.08 6.84
C ARG A 663 8.65 -8.82 5.51
N GLY A 664 7.34 -9.11 5.45
CA GLY A 664 6.49 -8.77 4.30
C GLY A 664 6.52 -7.27 3.99
N LEU A 665 6.39 -6.41 5.01
CA LEU A 665 6.48 -4.96 4.83
C LEU A 665 7.85 -4.51 4.31
N GLU A 666 8.94 -5.04 4.88
CA GLU A 666 10.31 -4.73 4.43
C GLU A 666 10.49 -5.08 2.95
N ILE A 667 10.03 -6.25 2.52
CA ILE A 667 10.09 -6.70 1.11
C ILE A 667 9.20 -5.81 0.23
N ALA A 668 8.00 -5.45 0.68
CA ALA A 668 7.12 -4.57 -0.09
C ALA A 668 7.78 -3.20 -0.37
N MET A 669 8.52 -2.66 0.60
CA MET A 669 9.26 -1.40 0.43
C MET A 669 10.46 -1.52 -0.52
N THR A 670 11.03 -2.72 -0.71
CA THR A 670 12.09 -2.91 -1.71
C THR A 670 11.56 -2.81 -3.14
N LEU A 671 10.28 -3.12 -3.39
CA LEU A 671 9.68 -2.92 -4.73
C LEU A 671 9.64 -1.43 -5.09
N SER A 672 9.26 -0.57 -4.16
CA SER A 672 9.32 0.89 -4.37
C SER A 672 10.75 1.37 -4.60
N ALA A 673 11.72 0.85 -3.86
CA ALA A 673 13.13 1.18 -4.05
C ALA A 673 13.62 0.74 -5.45
N ARG A 674 13.23 -0.47 -5.89
CA ARG A 674 13.54 -0.99 -7.23
C ARG A 674 12.91 -0.13 -8.33
N GLY A 675 11.70 0.37 -8.10
CA GLY A 675 11.02 1.35 -8.95
C GLY A 675 11.78 2.66 -9.06
N ASN A 676 12.22 3.25 -7.94
CA ASN A 676 13.07 4.44 -7.94
C ASN A 676 14.37 4.22 -8.72
N GLN A 677 15.04 3.08 -8.50
CA GLN A 677 16.26 2.71 -9.24
C GLN A 677 15.99 2.59 -10.73
N PHE A 678 14.87 1.96 -11.13
CA PHE A 678 14.47 1.85 -12.54
C PHE A 678 14.32 3.22 -13.22
N LEU A 679 13.74 4.21 -12.54
CA LEU A 679 13.64 5.58 -13.07
C LEU A 679 14.99 6.29 -13.17
N GLN A 680 15.93 5.97 -12.27
CA GLN A 680 17.27 6.53 -12.26
C GLN A 680 18.13 5.93 -13.38
N ASP A 681 18.13 4.60 -13.52
CA ASP A 681 18.88 3.87 -14.56
C ASP A 681 18.50 4.35 -15.96
N ASN A 682 17.22 4.61 -16.17
CA ASN A 682 16.69 5.10 -17.44
C ASN A 682 16.68 6.63 -17.58
N LYS A 683 17.10 7.37 -16.55
CA LYS A 683 17.09 8.84 -16.53
C LYS A 683 15.75 9.43 -16.99
N LEU A 684 14.65 9.05 -16.33
CA LEU A 684 13.34 9.60 -16.67
C LEU A 684 13.31 11.11 -16.40
N ASP A 685 13.49 11.89 -17.47
CA ASP A 685 13.54 13.36 -17.49
C ASP A 685 13.09 13.92 -18.87
N ASN A 686 13.20 15.24 -19.02
CA ASN A 686 12.83 15.91 -20.27
C ASN A 686 13.70 15.50 -21.47
N SER A 687 14.95 15.13 -21.23
CA SER A 687 15.89 14.70 -22.27
C SER A 687 15.48 13.35 -22.84
N LEU A 688 15.16 12.38 -21.98
CA LEU A 688 14.67 11.07 -22.41
C LEU A 688 13.39 11.20 -23.25
N PHE A 689 12.45 12.01 -22.79
CA PHE A 689 11.19 12.26 -23.51
C PHE A 689 11.42 12.83 -24.91
N ALA A 690 12.33 13.79 -25.05
CA ALA A 690 12.58 14.45 -26.33
C ALA A 690 13.46 13.64 -27.28
N GLN A 691 14.48 12.94 -26.76
CA GLN A 691 15.56 12.36 -27.57
C GLN A 691 15.40 10.86 -27.82
N GLU A 692 14.77 10.12 -26.90
CA GLU A 692 14.54 8.67 -27.03
C GLU A 692 13.06 8.31 -26.82
N PRO A 693 12.13 8.73 -27.70
CA PRO A 693 10.69 8.59 -27.48
C PRO A 693 10.20 7.18 -27.14
N ALA A 694 10.59 6.19 -27.95
CA ALA A 694 10.14 4.81 -27.80
C ALA A 694 10.59 4.20 -26.46
N LYS A 695 11.77 4.60 -25.98
CA LYS A 695 12.28 4.21 -24.66
C LYS A 695 11.54 4.95 -23.56
N SER A 696 11.30 6.26 -23.70
CA SER A 696 10.50 7.03 -22.73
C SER A 696 9.11 6.44 -22.54
N ASP A 697 8.45 6.06 -23.63
CA ASP A 697 7.11 5.46 -23.63
C ASP A 697 7.12 4.14 -22.87
N ALA A 698 8.10 3.29 -23.14
CA ALA A 698 8.32 2.03 -22.45
C ALA A 698 8.62 2.23 -20.95
N VAL A 699 9.49 3.18 -20.59
CA VAL A 699 9.77 3.51 -19.18
C VAL A 699 8.49 3.93 -18.45
N VAL A 700 7.68 4.80 -19.06
CA VAL A 700 6.42 5.28 -18.48
C VAL A 700 5.43 4.14 -18.30
N GLY A 701 5.18 3.36 -19.35
CA GLY A 701 4.24 2.24 -19.30
C GLY A 701 4.60 1.20 -18.23
N VAL A 702 5.89 0.85 -18.14
CA VAL A 702 6.38 -0.08 -17.11
C VAL A 702 6.33 0.55 -15.73
N ALA A 703 6.77 1.80 -15.55
CA ALA A 703 6.77 2.47 -14.24
C ALA A 703 5.37 2.60 -13.62
N LEU A 704 4.35 2.93 -14.41
CA LEU A 704 2.97 3.00 -13.95
C LEU A 704 2.46 1.63 -13.49
N ASN A 705 2.81 0.56 -14.21
CA ASN A 705 2.46 -0.79 -13.79
C ASN A 705 3.22 -1.23 -12.52
N ILE A 706 4.48 -0.82 -12.34
CA ILE A 706 5.21 -1.04 -11.06
C ILE A 706 4.49 -0.31 -9.91
N ILE A 707 4.07 0.95 -10.10
CA ILE A 707 3.30 1.69 -9.09
C ILE A 707 2.00 0.96 -8.73
N TYR A 708 1.32 0.41 -9.74
CA TYR A 708 0.08 -0.33 -9.53
C TYR A 708 0.30 -1.63 -8.73
N THR A 709 1.40 -2.34 -9.01
CA THR A 709 1.85 -3.49 -8.21
C THR A 709 2.24 -3.09 -6.79
N VAL A 710 2.94 -1.97 -6.60
CA VAL A 710 3.26 -1.42 -5.28
C VAL A 710 1.99 -1.15 -4.49
N ALA A 711 0.97 -0.52 -5.09
CA ALA A 711 -0.31 -0.29 -4.43
C ALA A 711 -0.98 -1.60 -3.97
N SER A 712 -0.92 -2.65 -4.81
CA SER A 712 -1.42 -3.99 -4.48
C SER A 712 -0.77 -4.57 -3.23
N ILE A 713 0.56 -4.66 -3.19
CA ILE A 713 1.27 -5.30 -2.07
C ILE A 713 1.36 -4.42 -0.82
N MET A 714 1.17 -3.10 -0.96
CA MET A 714 1.07 -2.18 0.17
C MET A 714 -0.34 -2.11 0.76
N SER A 715 -1.37 -2.53 0.02
CA SER A 715 -2.78 -2.45 0.45
C SER A 715 -3.08 -3.17 1.77
N PRO A 716 -2.42 -4.28 2.14
CA PRO A 716 -2.60 -4.87 3.45
C PRO A 716 -2.12 -3.97 4.59
N PHE A 717 -1.04 -3.22 4.38
CA PHE A 717 -0.39 -2.41 5.41
C PHE A 717 -0.95 -1.00 5.51
N ILE A 718 -1.18 -0.33 4.38
CA ILE A 718 -1.57 1.08 4.30
C ILE A 718 -2.72 1.28 3.29
N PRO A 719 -3.92 0.73 3.59
CA PRO A 719 -5.02 0.65 2.62
C PRO A 719 -5.43 2.02 2.07
N GLU A 720 -5.50 3.07 2.89
CA GLU A 720 -5.77 4.44 2.40
C GLU A 720 -4.74 4.92 1.38
N THR A 721 -3.44 4.71 1.62
CA THR A 721 -2.42 5.10 0.65
C THR A 721 -2.60 4.35 -0.66
N SER A 722 -2.87 3.04 -0.62
CA SER A 722 -3.12 2.24 -1.81
C SER A 722 -4.34 2.74 -2.60
N GLU A 723 -5.44 3.09 -1.92
CA GLU A 723 -6.62 3.69 -2.55
C GLU A 723 -6.32 5.03 -3.22
N ILE A 724 -5.49 5.88 -2.59
CA ILE A 724 -5.04 7.14 -3.22
C ILE A 724 -4.22 6.83 -4.48
N ILE A 725 -3.36 5.81 -4.45
CA ILE A 725 -2.59 5.39 -5.65
C ILE A 725 -3.50 4.86 -6.74
N TYR A 726 -4.46 3.98 -6.42
CA TYR A 726 -5.46 3.49 -7.36
C TYR A 726 -6.27 4.62 -8.00
N ARG A 727 -6.68 5.61 -7.20
CA ARG A 727 -7.34 6.82 -7.70
C ARG A 727 -6.44 7.63 -8.62
N MET A 728 -5.18 7.90 -8.25
CA MET A 728 -4.22 8.60 -9.12
C MET A 728 -4.02 7.85 -10.44
N LEU A 729 -3.95 6.52 -10.40
CA LEU A 729 -3.82 5.68 -11.58
C LEU A 729 -5.14 5.47 -12.33
N ASN A 730 -6.28 5.96 -11.83
CA ASN A 730 -7.61 5.70 -12.39
C ASN A 730 -7.88 4.21 -12.67
N ALA A 731 -7.41 3.36 -11.77
CA ALA A 731 -7.44 1.90 -11.91
C ALA A 731 -8.11 1.25 -10.70
N PRO A 732 -8.87 0.15 -10.86
CA PRO A 732 -9.46 -0.59 -9.75
C PRO A 732 -8.40 -1.31 -8.91
N ALA A 733 -8.75 -1.90 -7.77
CA ALA A 733 -7.81 -2.67 -6.97
C ALA A 733 -7.23 -3.88 -7.72
N LEU A 734 -5.91 -4.01 -7.71
CA LEU A 734 -5.18 -5.12 -8.33
C LEU A 734 -5.02 -6.26 -7.32
N ARG A 735 -5.15 -7.51 -7.76
CA ARG A 735 -4.84 -8.66 -6.90
C ARG A 735 -3.35 -8.72 -6.58
N ILE A 736 -3.00 -9.43 -5.52
CA ILE A 736 -1.61 -9.73 -5.16
C ILE A 736 -1.20 -10.97 -5.96
N ASP A 737 -0.29 -10.79 -6.92
CA ASP A 737 0.25 -11.86 -7.77
C ASP A 737 1.70 -12.16 -7.39
N ASP A 738 2.13 -13.39 -7.69
CA ASP A 738 3.52 -13.86 -7.54
C ASP A 738 4.45 -13.31 -8.65
N HIS A 739 3.85 -12.74 -9.71
CA HIS A 739 4.55 -12.29 -10.91
C HIS A 739 4.13 -10.89 -11.33
N PHE A 740 5.08 -10.15 -11.90
CA PHE A 740 4.88 -8.83 -12.47
C PHE A 740 4.13 -8.91 -13.80
N ASN A 741 3.05 -8.13 -13.90
CA ASN A 741 2.18 -8.03 -15.05
C ASN A 741 2.04 -6.55 -15.48
N LEU A 742 1.55 -6.33 -16.71
CA LEU A 742 1.31 -4.99 -17.28
C LEU A 742 -0.18 -4.76 -17.56
N PRO A 743 -1.06 -4.74 -16.54
CA PRO A 743 -2.50 -4.59 -16.72
C PRO A 743 -2.91 -3.20 -17.23
N ILE A 744 -2.19 -2.12 -16.92
CA ILE A 744 -2.46 -0.78 -17.48
C ILE A 744 -1.94 -0.76 -18.92
N ARG A 745 -2.84 -0.56 -19.88
CA ARG A 745 -2.58 -0.65 -21.32
C ARG A 745 -2.48 0.74 -21.99
N PRO A 746 -1.91 0.83 -23.20
CA PRO A 746 -1.89 2.06 -23.99
C PRO A 746 -3.25 2.75 -24.11
N GLY A 747 -3.25 4.08 -24.09
CA GLY A 747 -4.45 4.91 -24.19
C GLY A 747 -5.27 4.99 -22.89
N HIS A 748 -4.83 4.36 -21.80
CA HIS A 748 -5.40 4.58 -20.47
C HIS A 748 -5.14 6.01 -19.99
N ASN A 749 -6.05 6.60 -19.22
CA ASN A 749 -5.95 7.95 -18.69
C ASN A 749 -5.84 7.94 -17.16
N ILE A 750 -4.72 8.43 -16.64
CA ILE A 750 -4.49 8.58 -15.20
C ILE A 750 -4.98 9.94 -14.70
N ASN A 751 -5.32 10.02 -13.41
CA ASN A 751 -5.72 11.25 -12.76
C ASN A 751 -4.51 12.13 -12.37
N LYS A 752 -4.79 13.27 -11.76
CA LYS A 752 -3.74 14.19 -11.29
C LYS A 752 -3.00 13.63 -10.09
N ALA A 753 -1.71 13.95 -9.98
CA ALA A 753 -0.89 13.61 -8.82
C ALA A 753 -1.46 14.20 -7.52
N GLU A 754 -1.43 13.38 -6.45
CA GLU A 754 -1.80 13.73 -5.09
C GLU A 754 -0.61 13.48 -4.14
N TYR A 755 -0.51 14.27 -3.07
CA TYR A 755 0.52 14.05 -2.04
C TYR A 755 0.12 12.86 -1.15
N LEU A 756 0.94 11.81 -1.14
CA LEU A 756 0.70 10.62 -0.30
C LEU A 756 1.08 10.83 1.16
N PHE A 757 2.18 11.53 1.41
CA PHE A 757 2.74 11.73 2.74
C PHE A 757 3.23 13.16 2.90
N SER A 758 3.26 13.63 4.15
CA SER A 758 3.81 14.93 4.53
C SER A 758 5.01 14.73 5.44
N ARG A 759 5.95 15.68 5.42
CA ARG A 759 7.11 15.66 6.32
C ARG A 759 6.63 15.87 7.76
N ILE A 760 7.21 15.11 8.69
CA ILE A 760 7.04 15.33 10.12
C ILE A 760 8.26 16.12 10.62
N ASP A 761 8.01 17.28 11.22
CA ASP A 761 9.05 18.14 11.77
C ASP A 761 9.45 17.71 13.19
N GLU A 762 10.71 17.92 13.56
CA GLU A 762 11.25 17.58 14.88
C GLU A 762 10.54 18.32 16.03
N LYS A 763 10.06 19.54 15.78
CA LYS A 763 9.26 20.32 16.75
C LYS A 763 7.96 19.61 17.13
N ASP A 764 7.32 18.92 16.18
CA ASP A 764 6.06 18.22 16.39
C ASP A 764 6.30 16.92 17.16
N VAL A 765 7.40 16.22 16.84
CA VAL A 765 7.90 15.06 17.58
C VAL A 765 8.07 15.37 19.06
N GLU A 766 8.77 16.45 19.41
CA GLU A 766 9.01 16.79 20.81
C GLU A 766 7.72 17.18 21.54
N LYS A 767 6.82 17.91 20.86
CA LYS A 767 5.49 18.25 21.38
C LYS A 767 4.67 16.99 21.68
N TRP A 768 4.62 16.02 20.77
CA TRP A 768 3.86 14.78 20.97
C TRP A 768 4.49 13.91 22.04
N ARG A 769 5.82 13.75 22.03
CA ARG A 769 6.55 13.02 23.07
C ARG A 769 6.23 13.57 24.47
N SER A 770 6.30 14.89 24.63
CA SER A 770 5.96 15.58 25.88
C SER A 770 4.52 15.31 26.31
N LYS A 771 3.54 15.45 25.39
CA LYS A 771 2.10 15.20 25.64
C LYS A 771 1.83 13.78 26.17
N HIS A 772 2.62 12.80 25.76
CA HIS A 772 2.39 11.37 26.05
C HIS A 772 3.40 10.76 27.04
N SER A 773 4.16 11.58 27.78
CA SER A 773 5.20 11.16 28.73
C SER A 773 4.71 10.89 30.16
N GLY A 774 3.42 11.06 30.43
CA GLY A 774 2.81 10.93 31.77
C GLY A 774 3.06 12.10 32.72
N LYS A 775 3.81 13.13 32.30
CA LYS A 775 3.91 14.42 33.01
C LYS A 775 2.92 15.41 32.41
N GLN A 776 1.69 15.40 32.90
CA GLN A 776 0.85 16.61 32.86
C GLN A 776 0.59 17.04 34.31
N VAL A 777 1.07 18.25 34.62
CA VAL A 777 0.59 19.11 35.71
C VAL A 777 -0.69 19.78 35.23
#